data_AF-A0A6G1FUE0-F1
#
_entry.id   AF-A0A6G1FUE0-F1
#
_cell.length_a   1.000
_cell.length_b   1.000
_cell.length_c   1.000
_cell.angle_alpha   90.00
_cell.angle_beta   90.00
_cell.angle_gamma   90.00
#
_symmetry.space_group_name_H-M   'P 1'
#
loop_
_entity.id
_entity.type
_entity.pdbx_description
1 polymer ?
#
loop_
_entity_poly.entity_id
_entity_poly.type
_entity_poly.pdbx_seq_one_letter_code
_entity_poly.pdbx_strand_id
1 'polypeptide(L)'
;MAQQRISDATAKDGSLVIAGNNEFHGSVNVGASKDLNDILGSLPTAKDAPFYAHQRRHDPTCLDNTRVGLREDIDNWVKGENSPSIFWLSGLAGTGKSTVARTVSRYWANPAKETLGASFFFSRGGGDVGHAGNFVTSVAVQLANKVPDLKRIICNAISAQSDIANRDLSEQWRHLVLNPLSQLAGSSSQPRYILVVDALDECEDENDIQTILQLLAEVRSLETVQLRVFLTSRPDVPIRNGFIQIPNVVHRDFILHEISSSIVDHDIRIFLRHKLEDIARRYCLPAGWPDEHIIGQLVDSANELFIWAATACRFIEEGEYFAADRISIILKPDSADDSGDGSSSDSSATDNKNGDPVVAPQQHLDNIYITILKKSIRKYRGRESKKWRERLGTTMGTIAVLYSPLSTDSLGKLLHATLDTTLDSTLQQLDQTLNDLHAILDVPKNSTQPLRLHHPSFRDFLLDPKRCTDLKIGIDEKQAHKSLATSCIKLMSGALKQDILSVDRPGALVTDIETSLTAQHLPPEVRYACLYWIQHLQRSEAKLQDGDQVHRFLQEHFLHWLETLGWMGQVSEGIHTIASLESLASISDCPSLSDIIYEAKRFVVYNRYAIGLAPLQTYCSALAFAPTMSIIRKQFANCIPRWIRRLLQVEEKWNAVLQTLEGHSSGVSAVAFSPDGKTLASGSHDGTVRPWPSRRTARRWRRARATGRSSCGTRRRGRCG
;
A
#
# COMPACT_ATOMS: atom_id res chain seq x y z
N MET A 1 52.93 -39.38 -4.13
CA MET A 1 52.17 -40.63 -4.41
C MET A 1 50.95 -40.26 -5.23
N ALA A 2 50.58 -41.14 -6.16
CA ALA A 2 49.85 -40.93 -7.42
C ALA A 2 48.67 -39.94 -7.44
N GLN A 3 48.70 -39.06 -8.45
CA GLN A 3 47.53 -38.38 -9.02
C GLN A 3 46.53 -39.41 -9.57
N GLN A 4 45.25 -39.27 -9.23
CA GLN A 4 44.17 -39.85 -10.03
C GLN A 4 43.46 -38.70 -10.77
N ARG A 5 43.66 -38.67 -12.09
CA ARG A 5 42.87 -37.87 -13.03
C ARG A 5 41.53 -38.57 -13.24
N ILE A 6 40.44 -37.85 -13.09
CA ILE A 6 39.13 -38.25 -13.64
C ILE A 6 39.14 -37.80 -15.10
N SER A 7 39.25 -38.75 -16.02
CA SER A 7 39.06 -38.55 -17.46
C SER A 7 37.61 -38.85 -17.83
N ASP A 8 37.01 -37.93 -18.58
CA ASP A 8 35.87 -38.07 -19.48
C ASP A 8 34.56 -38.67 -18.93
N ALA A 9 33.62 -37.79 -18.58
CA ALA A 9 32.19 -38.09 -18.57
C ALA A 9 31.57 -37.50 -19.85
N THR A 10 31.08 -38.37 -20.74
CA THR A 10 30.27 -37.97 -21.91
C THR A 10 28.79 -38.16 -21.57
N ALA A 11 27.99 -37.12 -21.82
CA ALA A 11 26.55 -37.17 -21.68
C ALA A 11 25.93 -37.77 -22.97
N LYS A 12 25.22 -38.89 -22.83
CA LYS A 12 24.17 -39.30 -23.76
C LYS A 12 22.98 -39.83 -22.98
N ASP A 13 21.83 -39.23 -23.26
CA ASP A 13 20.46 -39.65 -22.93
C ASP A 13 20.20 -40.26 -21.54
N GLY A 14 19.68 -39.40 -20.65
CA GLY A 14 18.50 -39.76 -19.87
C GLY A 14 18.62 -40.82 -18.77
N SER A 15 19.81 -41.15 -18.26
CA SER A 15 19.94 -41.88 -16.98
C SER A 15 21.37 -41.79 -16.41
N LEU A 16 21.49 -41.47 -15.12
CA LEU A 16 22.75 -41.53 -14.40
C LEU A 16 22.78 -42.84 -13.60
N VAL A 17 23.56 -43.83 -14.06
CA VAL A 17 23.91 -45.02 -13.26
C VAL A 17 25.15 -44.66 -12.45
N ILE A 18 25.00 -44.61 -11.12
CA ILE A 18 26.14 -44.53 -10.20
C ILE A 18 26.49 -45.96 -9.77
N ALA A 19 27.57 -46.50 -10.31
CA ALA A 19 28.24 -47.64 -9.71
C ALA A 19 29.27 -47.11 -8.71
N GLY A 20 28.95 -47.20 -7.43
CA GLY A 20 29.86 -46.85 -6.33
C GLY A 20 29.45 -47.60 -5.07
N ASN A 21 30.24 -48.61 -4.69
CA ASN A 21 30.07 -49.36 -3.45
C ASN A 21 30.33 -48.45 -2.25
N ASN A 22 29.27 -47.99 -1.59
CA ASN A 22 29.28 -47.55 -0.20
C ASN A 22 27.85 -47.67 0.36
N GLU A 23 27.61 -48.69 1.18
CA GLU A 23 26.38 -48.82 1.96
C GLU A 23 26.42 -47.84 3.14
N PHE A 24 25.59 -46.80 3.09
CA PHE A 24 25.26 -45.98 4.25
C PHE A 24 23.91 -46.45 4.81
N HIS A 25 23.94 -47.18 5.91
CA HIS A 25 22.76 -47.40 6.75
C HIS A 25 22.52 -46.18 7.63
N GLY A 26 21.84 -45.18 7.07
CA GLY A 26 21.23 -44.09 7.80
C GLY A 26 19.84 -43.86 7.21
N SER A 27 18.81 -43.83 8.04
CA SER A 27 17.47 -43.43 7.62
C SER A 27 17.53 -41.98 7.12
N VAL A 28 17.56 -41.80 5.80
CA VAL A 28 17.26 -40.53 5.18
C VAL A 28 15.78 -40.27 5.43
N ASN A 29 15.48 -39.42 6.42
CA ASN A 29 14.21 -38.72 6.42
C ASN A 29 14.26 -37.79 5.20
N VAL A 30 13.76 -38.30 4.07
CA VAL A 30 13.29 -37.44 2.98
C VAL A 30 12.24 -36.57 3.63
N GLY A 31 12.57 -35.29 3.85
CA GLY A 31 11.64 -34.33 4.41
C GLY A 31 10.31 -34.47 3.69
N ALA A 32 9.25 -34.61 4.47
CA ALA A 32 7.89 -34.70 3.97
C ALA A 32 7.71 -33.69 2.83
N SER A 33 7.14 -34.15 1.71
CA SER A 33 6.65 -33.27 0.64
C SER A 33 5.94 -32.09 1.29
N LYS A 34 6.58 -30.91 1.33
CA LYS A 34 5.92 -29.70 1.85
C LYS A 34 4.62 -29.56 1.07
N ASP A 35 3.51 -29.36 1.78
CA ASP A 35 2.24 -29.12 1.12
C ASP A 35 2.44 -27.92 0.18
N LEU A 36 1.98 -28.03 -1.07
CA LEU A 36 2.01 -26.93 -2.02
C LEU A 36 1.27 -25.70 -1.45
N ASN A 37 0.30 -25.93 -0.57
CA ASN A 37 -0.37 -24.87 0.18
C ASN A 37 0.58 -24.14 1.14
N ASP A 38 1.47 -24.85 1.83
CA ASP A 38 2.45 -24.26 2.75
C ASP A 38 3.49 -23.41 1.99
N ILE A 39 3.90 -23.88 0.80
CA ILE A 39 4.83 -23.14 -0.07
C ILE A 39 4.17 -21.87 -0.61
N LEU A 40 2.91 -21.93 -1.05
CA LEU A 40 2.19 -20.73 -1.46
C LEU A 40 1.92 -19.77 -0.30
N GLY A 41 1.64 -20.33 0.88
CA GLY A 41 1.41 -19.58 2.12
C GLY A 41 2.62 -18.78 2.60
N SER A 42 3.83 -19.06 2.09
CA SER A 42 5.02 -18.25 2.41
C SER A 42 5.07 -16.92 1.67
N LEU A 43 4.27 -16.71 0.62
CA LEU A 43 4.20 -15.42 -0.07
C LEU A 43 3.32 -14.43 0.71
N PRO A 44 3.79 -13.20 0.95
CA PRO A 44 2.95 -12.17 1.55
C PRO A 44 1.84 -11.81 0.55
N THR A 45 0.60 -11.70 1.04
CA THR A 45 -0.56 -11.37 0.21
C THR A 45 -1.39 -10.27 0.86
N ALA A 46 -1.91 -9.37 0.04
CA ALA A 46 -2.85 -8.35 0.46
C ALA A 46 -4.24 -8.99 0.61
N LYS A 47 -4.65 -9.29 1.84
CA LYS A 47 -5.91 -10.01 2.15
C LYS A 47 -7.16 -9.32 1.59
N ASP A 48 -7.12 -7.99 1.49
CA ASP A 48 -8.23 -7.17 1.05
C ASP A 48 -8.17 -6.77 -0.44
N ALA A 49 -7.18 -7.29 -1.19
CA ALA A 49 -7.03 -7.04 -2.61
C ALA A 49 -8.11 -7.71 -3.49
N PRO A 50 -8.53 -8.97 -3.25
CA PRO A 50 -9.50 -9.63 -4.12
C PRO A 50 -10.90 -9.01 -4.03
N PHE A 51 -11.66 -9.05 -5.13
CA PHE A 51 -13.03 -8.51 -5.17
C PHE A 51 -13.99 -9.21 -4.19
N TYR A 52 -13.71 -10.47 -3.84
CA TYR A 52 -14.49 -11.28 -2.90
C TYR A 52 -13.97 -11.21 -1.46
N ALA A 53 -13.02 -10.32 -1.16
CA ALA A 53 -12.56 -10.12 0.21
C ALA A 53 -13.75 -9.82 1.14
N HIS A 54 -13.71 -10.36 2.37
CA HIS A 54 -14.82 -10.25 3.32
C HIS A 54 -15.26 -8.80 3.55
N GLN A 55 -14.30 -7.88 3.61
CA GLN A 55 -14.56 -6.47 3.82
C GLN A 55 -15.27 -5.79 2.64
N ARG A 56 -15.24 -6.39 1.45
CA ARG A 56 -15.86 -5.88 0.21
C ARG A 56 -17.18 -6.58 -0.11
N ARG A 57 -17.69 -7.43 0.78
CA ARG A 57 -18.88 -8.29 0.54
C ARG A 57 -20.17 -7.50 0.23
N HIS A 58 -20.26 -6.26 0.70
CA HIS A 58 -21.42 -5.38 0.51
C HIS A 58 -21.15 -4.26 -0.50
N ASP A 59 -19.97 -4.25 -1.14
CA ASP A 59 -19.66 -3.23 -2.13
C ASP A 59 -20.58 -3.37 -3.35
N PRO A 60 -21.08 -2.26 -3.92
CA PRO A 60 -22.07 -2.31 -4.98
C PRO A 60 -21.48 -2.80 -6.31
N THR A 61 -22.35 -3.42 -7.11
CA THR A 61 -22.18 -3.65 -8.55
C THR A 61 -23.13 -2.74 -9.33
N CYS A 62 -22.92 -2.61 -10.64
CA CYS A 62 -23.86 -1.91 -11.51
C CYS A 62 -25.23 -2.57 -11.40
N LEU A 63 -26.28 -1.75 -11.34
CA LEU A 63 -27.66 -2.23 -11.35
C LEU A 63 -28.01 -2.76 -12.74
N ASP A 64 -29.02 -3.61 -12.80
CA ASP A 64 -29.57 -4.05 -14.07
C ASP A 64 -30.04 -2.85 -14.90
N ASN A 65 -29.86 -2.93 -16.21
CA ASN A 65 -30.13 -1.87 -17.17
C ASN A 65 -29.30 -0.58 -17.01
N THR A 66 -28.22 -0.60 -16.21
CA THR A 66 -27.25 0.51 -16.17
C THR A 66 -25.95 0.14 -16.89
N ARG A 67 -25.29 1.14 -17.49
CA ARG A 67 -24.02 0.99 -18.23
C ARG A 67 -24.05 -0.12 -19.29
N VAL A 68 -25.20 -0.33 -19.93
CA VAL A 68 -25.46 -1.48 -20.83
C VAL A 68 -24.46 -1.52 -21.97
N GLY A 69 -24.29 -0.42 -22.71
CA GLY A 69 -23.35 -0.36 -23.84
C GLY A 69 -21.89 -0.63 -23.43
N LEU A 70 -21.45 -0.08 -22.29
CA LEU A 70 -20.11 -0.35 -21.75
C LEU A 70 -19.94 -1.84 -21.39
N ARG A 71 -20.95 -2.47 -20.80
CA ARG A 71 -20.90 -3.90 -20.45
C ARG A 71 -20.80 -4.78 -21.69
N GLU A 72 -21.53 -4.45 -22.76
CA GLU A 72 -21.44 -5.12 -24.06
C GLU A 72 -20.05 -4.94 -24.68
N ASP A 73 -19.50 -3.72 -24.65
CA ASP A 73 -18.14 -3.44 -25.12
C ASP A 73 -17.07 -4.27 -24.40
N ILE A 74 -17.20 -4.41 -23.07
CA ILE A 74 -16.28 -5.23 -22.26
C ILE A 74 -16.45 -6.72 -22.60
N ASP A 75 -17.68 -7.21 -22.76
CA ASP A 75 -17.93 -8.61 -23.12
C ASP A 75 -17.34 -8.95 -24.50
N ASN A 76 -17.51 -8.05 -25.48
CA ASN A 76 -16.88 -8.14 -26.80
C ASN A 76 -15.36 -8.12 -26.69
N TRP A 77 -14.81 -7.22 -25.87
CA TRP A 77 -13.37 -7.15 -25.62
C TRP A 77 -12.83 -8.39 -24.92
N VAL A 78 -13.56 -9.10 -24.06
CA VAL A 78 -13.10 -10.35 -23.43
C VAL A 78 -13.12 -11.53 -24.39
N LYS A 79 -14.07 -11.54 -25.33
CA LYS A 79 -14.28 -12.65 -26.27
C LYS A 79 -13.48 -12.53 -27.57
N GLY A 80 -13.11 -11.32 -27.99
CA GLY A 80 -12.46 -11.10 -29.29
C GLY A 80 -11.04 -11.64 -29.38
N GLU A 81 -10.69 -12.41 -30.40
CA GLU A 81 -9.39 -13.11 -30.48
C GLU A 81 -8.17 -12.18 -30.61
N ASN A 82 -8.32 -11.08 -31.34
CA ASN A 82 -7.25 -10.09 -31.58
C ASN A 82 -7.46 -8.80 -30.77
N SER A 83 -8.21 -8.86 -29.68
CA SER A 83 -8.43 -7.71 -28.82
C SER A 83 -7.14 -7.30 -28.09
N PRO A 84 -6.93 -6.00 -27.82
CA PRO A 84 -5.81 -5.54 -27.02
C PRO A 84 -5.76 -6.23 -25.65
N SER A 85 -4.56 -6.48 -25.13
CA SER A 85 -4.36 -7.17 -23.84
C SER A 85 -4.89 -6.38 -22.65
N ILE A 86 -4.90 -5.05 -22.73
CA ILE A 86 -5.37 -4.16 -21.66
C ILE A 86 -6.64 -3.43 -22.11
N PHE A 87 -7.67 -3.41 -21.27
CA PHE A 87 -8.79 -2.49 -21.38
C PHE A 87 -8.68 -1.48 -20.23
N TRP A 88 -8.38 -0.23 -20.57
CA TRP A 88 -8.23 0.85 -19.60
C TRP A 88 -9.52 1.67 -19.51
N LEU A 89 -10.25 1.48 -18.42
CA LEU A 89 -11.41 2.28 -18.06
C LEU A 89 -10.97 3.51 -17.25
N SER A 90 -10.83 4.64 -17.93
CA SER A 90 -10.46 5.91 -17.35
C SER A 90 -11.67 6.76 -16.99
N GLY A 91 -11.57 7.61 -15.97
CA GLY A 91 -12.64 8.55 -15.65
C GLY A 91 -12.37 9.41 -14.43
N LEU A 92 -13.10 10.52 -14.32
CA LEU A 92 -13.05 11.40 -13.14
C LEU A 92 -13.52 10.68 -11.87
N ALA A 93 -13.21 11.27 -10.72
CA ALA A 93 -13.65 10.81 -9.41
C ALA A 93 -15.19 10.63 -9.38
N GLY A 94 -15.67 9.51 -8.84
CA GLY A 94 -17.11 9.31 -8.64
C GLY A 94 -17.95 8.93 -9.86
N THR A 95 -17.34 8.68 -11.02
CA THR A 95 -18.01 8.23 -12.26
C THR A 95 -18.45 6.76 -12.23
N GLY A 96 -18.03 5.97 -11.22
CA GLY A 96 -18.43 4.58 -11.03
C GLY A 96 -17.43 3.51 -11.50
N LYS A 97 -16.17 3.87 -11.81
CA LYS A 97 -15.08 2.96 -12.21
C LYS A 97 -15.01 1.66 -11.41
N SER A 98 -14.87 1.76 -10.08
CA SER A 98 -14.77 0.59 -9.19
C SER A 98 -16.04 -0.25 -9.14
N THR A 99 -17.19 0.36 -9.38
CA THR A 99 -18.48 -0.36 -9.48
C THR A 99 -18.51 -1.21 -10.77
N VAL A 100 -18.01 -0.66 -11.88
CA VAL A 100 -17.84 -1.41 -13.14
C VAL A 100 -16.82 -2.54 -12.96
N ALA A 101 -15.64 -2.26 -12.39
CA ALA A 101 -14.61 -3.28 -12.15
C ALA A 101 -15.15 -4.46 -11.34
N ARG A 102 -15.88 -4.19 -10.25
CA ARG A 102 -16.50 -5.23 -9.42
C ARG A 102 -17.57 -6.02 -10.17
N THR A 103 -18.36 -5.35 -11.02
CA THR A 103 -19.35 -5.99 -11.88
C THR A 103 -18.68 -6.96 -12.86
N VAL A 104 -17.58 -6.52 -13.49
CA VAL A 104 -16.76 -7.36 -14.39
C VAL A 104 -16.18 -8.54 -13.63
N SER A 105 -15.55 -8.34 -12.47
CA SER A 105 -15.00 -9.42 -11.64
C SER A 105 -16.08 -10.44 -11.28
N ARG A 106 -17.24 -10.00 -10.80
CA ARG A 106 -18.34 -10.89 -10.38
C ARG A 106 -18.93 -11.67 -11.56
N TYR A 107 -19.09 -11.02 -12.71
CA TYR A 107 -19.64 -11.65 -13.92
C TYR A 107 -18.73 -12.75 -14.47
N TRP A 108 -17.41 -12.55 -14.44
CA TRP A 108 -16.41 -13.51 -14.95
C TRP A 108 -15.87 -14.51 -13.92
N ALA A 109 -16.13 -14.27 -12.63
CA ALA A 109 -15.88 -15.25 -11.56
C ALA A 109 -16.94 -16.36 -11.50
N ASN A 110 -18.02 -16.26 -12.29
CA ASN A 110 -19.08 -17.26 -12.34
C ASN A 110 -18.49 -18.64 -12.71
N PRO A 111 -18.77 -19.71 -11.94
CA PRO A 111 -18.29 -21.07 -12.22
C PRO A 111 -18.66 -21.61 -13.61
N ALA A 112 -19.69 -21.06 -14.27
CA ALA A 112 -20.02 -21.45 -15.64
C ALA A 112 -19.04 -20.90 -16.71
N LYS A 113 -18.20 -19.92 -16.36
CA LYS A 113 -17.26 -19.27 -17.29
C LYS A 113 -15.79 -19.51 -16.94
N GLU A 114 -15.48 -19.58 -15.65
CA GLU A 114 -14.13 -19.82 -15.09
C GLU A 114 -13.01 -18.94 -15.69
N THR A 115 -13.34 -17.72 -16.13
CA THR A 115 -12.40 -16.87 -16.87
C THR A 115 -11.65 -15.89 -15.96
N LEU A 116 -12.17 -15.55 -14.78
CA LEU A 116 -11.44 -14.67 -13.85
C LEU A 116 -10.28 -15.42 -13.17
N GLY A 117 -9.05 -15.00 -13.48
CA GLY A 117 -7.85 -15.55 -12.86
C GLY A 117 -7.50 -14.88 -11.53
N ALA A 118 -7.50 -13.54 -11.50
CA ALA A 118 -7.16 -12.78 -10.31
C ALA A 118 -7.81 -11.40 -10.31
N SER A 119 -7.87 -10.78 -9.12
CA SER A 119 -8.31 -9.40 -8.97
C SER A 119 -7.50 -8.68 -7.89
N PHE A 120 -7.20 -7.40 -8.12
CA PHE A 120 -6.52 -6.54 -7.16
C PHE A 120 -7.18 -5.16 -7.15
N PHE A 121 -7.80 -4.81 -6.03
CA PHE A 121 -8.48 -3.53 -5.84
C PHE A 121 -7.60 -2.63 -4.96
N PHE A 122 -6.91 -1.68 -5.59
CA PHE A 122 -6.14 -0.69 -4.85
C PHE A 122 -7.06 0.18 -3.98
N SER A 123 -6.53 0.65 -2.87
CA SER A 123 -7.22 1.63 -2.03
C SER A 123 -6.22 2.48 -1.30
N ARG A 124 -6.28 3.79 -1.52
CA ARG A 124 -5.29 4.73 -0.96
C ARG A 124 -5.47 4.82 0.54
N GLY A 125 -4.39 4.68 1.31
CA GLY A 125 -4.51 4.56 2.76
C GLY A 125 -5.16 3.24 3.22
N GLY A 126 -5.25 2.24 2.34
CA GLY A 126 -5.82 0.92 2.60
C GLY A 126 -4.83 -0.10 3.19
N GLY A 127 -3.63 0.33 3.61
CA GLY A 127 -2.56 -0.56 4.07
C GLY A 127 -1.92 -1.33 2.92
N ASP A 128 -1.97 -2.66 2.95
CA ASP A 128 -1.34 -3.55 1.96
C ASP A 128 -1.87 -3.35 0.53
N VAL A 129 -3.09 -2.84 0.38
CA VAL A 129 -3.71 -2.52 -0.93
C VAL A 129 -3.45 -1.09 -1.39
N GLY A 130 -2.78 -0.27 -0.58
CA GLY A 130 -2.34 1.08 -0.97
C GLY A 130 -0.96 1.10 -1.64
N HIS A 131 -0.22 0.00 -1.56
CA HIS A 131 1.17 -0.09 -2.02
C HIS A 131 1.35 -1.29 -2.96
N ALA A 132 2.37 -1.25 -3.82
CA ALA A 132 2.60 -2.30 -4.80
C ALA A 132 3.33 -3.54 -4.25
N GLY A 133 3.91 -3.48 -3.03
CA GLY A 133 4.78 -4.53 -2.49
C GLY A 133 4.17 -5.95 -2.49
N ASN A 134 2.86 -6.06 -2.30
CA ASN A 134 2.12 -7.33 -2.30
C ASN A 134 1.30 -7.55 -3.59
N PHE A 135 1.41 -6.69 -4.61
CA PHE A 135 0.60 -6.75 -5.82
C PHE A 135 0.83 -8.07 -6.57
N VAL A 136 2.08 -8.34 -6.94
CA VAL A 136 2.43 -9.50 -7.77
C VAL A 136 2.22 -10.81 -7.04
N THR A 137 2.65 -10.90 -5.78
CA THR A 137 2.47 -12.11 -4.96
C THR A 137 0.99 -12.43 -4.76
N SER A 138 0.13 -11.42 -4.54
CA SER A 138 -1.32 -11.61 -4.43
C SER A 138 -1.96 -12.09 -5.73
N VAL A 139 -1.50 -11.59 -6.88
CA VAL A 139 -1.96 -12.05 -8.19
C VAL A 139 -1.52 -13.50 -8.44
N ALA A 140 -0.26 -13.83 -8.16
CA ALA A 140 0.29 -15.17 -8.33
C ALA A 140 -0.42 -16.22 -7.48
N VAL A 141 -0.68 -15.93 -6.19
CA VAL A 141 -1.41 -16.84 -5.29
C VAL A 141 -2.86 -17.05 -5.76
N GLN A 142 -3.54 -15.99 -6.23
CA GLN A 142 -4.89 -16.11 -6.78
C GLN A 142 -4.91 -17.00 -8.05
N LEU A 143 -3.99 -16.77 -8.98
CA LEU A 143 -3.86 -17.58 -10.19
C LEU A 143 -3.54 -19.05 -9.86
N ALA A 144 -2.61 -19.30 -8.93
CA ALA A 144 -2.26 -20.64 -8.45
C ALA A 144 -3.46 -21.39 -7.84
N ASN A 145 -4.31 -20.68 -7.08
CA ASN A 145 -5.50 -21.28 -6.48
C ASN A 145 -6.61 -21.55 -7.50
N LYS A 146 -6.62 -20.85 -8.64
CA LYS A 146 -7.59 -21.05 -9.72
C LYS A 146 -7.16 -22.10 -10.73
N VAL A 147 -5.86 -22.22 -11.01
CA VAL A 147 -5.33 -23.09 -12.06
C VAL A 147 -4.36 -24.11 -11.42
N PRO A 148 -4.79 -25.37 -11.21
CA PRO A 148 -3.97 -26.39 -10.53
C PRO A 148 -2.61 -26.64 -11.18
N ASP A 149 -2.52 -26.63 -12.51
CA ASP A 149 -1.23 -26.81 -13.22
C ASP A 149 -0.26 -25.67 -12.94
N LEU A 150 -0.78 -24.44 -12.89
CA LEU A 150 -0.02 -23.24 -12.57
C LEU A 150 0.44 -23.26 -11.11
N LYS A 151 -0.39 -23.80 -10.20
CA LYS A 151 -0.06 -23.97 -8.78
C LYS A 151 1.29 -24.65 -8.59
N ARG A 152 1.48 -25.78 -9.28
CA ARG A 152 2.72 -26.57 -9.21
C ARG A 152 3.91 -25.78 -9.75
N ILE A 153 3.74 -25.09 -10.88
CA ILE A 153 4.81 -24.32 -11.51
C ILE A 153 5.24 -23.14 -10.62
N ILE A 154 4.29 -22.41 -10.05
CA ILE A 154 4.55 -21.31 -9.11
C ILE A 154 5.24 -21.82 -7.84
N CYS A 155 4.79 -22.93 -7.25
CA CYS A 155 5.45 -23.52 -6.08
C CYS A 155 6.91 -23.92 -6.36
N ASN A 156 7.20 -24.43 -7.55
CA ASN A 156 8.55 -24.73 -7.97
C ASN A 156 9.41 -23.46 -8.09
N ALA A 157 8.84 -22.37 -8.62
CA ALA A 157 9.52 -21.08 -8.70
C ALA A 157 9.84 -20.51 -7.30
N ILE A 158 8.90 -20.59 -6.37
CA ILE A 158 9.10 -20.18 -4.96
C ILE A 158 10.19 -21.04 -4.30
N SER A 159 10.16 -22.35 -4.53
CA SER A 159 11.15 -23.28 -3.94
C SER A 159 12.56 -23.05 -4.49
N ALA A 160 12.67 -22.65 -5.77
CA ALA A 160 13.95 -22.31 -6.39
C ALA A 160 14.49 -20.95 -5.91
N GLN A 161 13.61 -20.03 -5.48
CA GLN A 161 13.95 -18.68 -5.06
C GLN A 161 13.19 -18.29 -3.79
N SER A 162 13.69 -18.71 -2.63
CA SER A 162 13.03 -18.49 -1.34
C SER A 162 12.90 -17.01 -0.94
N ASP A 163 13.69 -16.13 -1.54
CA ASP A 163 13.68 -14.67 -1.31
C ASP A 163 12.79 -13.90 -2.31
N ILE A 164 12.06 -14.58 -3.21
CA ILE A 164 11.33 -13.95 -4.32
C ILE A 164 10.37 -12.84 -3.87
N ALA A 165 9.71 -13.00 -2.72
CA ALA A 165 8.80 -11.99 -2.15
C ALA A 165 9.49 -10.67 -1.78
N ASN A 166 10.81 -10.67 -1.58
CA ASN A 166 11.60 -9.48 -1.22
C ASN A 166 12.31 -8.84 -2.42
N ARG A 167 12.11 -9.37 -3.63
CA ARG A 167 12.70 -8.85 -4.86
C ARG A 167 11.86 -7.72 -5.46
N ASP A 168 12.40 -7.04 -6.46
CA ASP A 168 11.66 -6.03 -7.22
C ASP A 168 10.44 -6.62 -7.94
N LEU A 169 9.45 -5.75 -8.21
CA LEU A 169 8.18 -6.15 -8.81
C LEU A 169 8.35 -6.82 -10.18
N SER A 170 9.35 -6.41 -10.97
CA SER A 170 9.63 -6.99 -12.29
C SER A 170 10.11 -8.43 -12.18
N GLU A 171 11.05 -8.71 -11.27
CA GLU A 171 11.51 -10.08 -11.01
C GLU A 171 10.39 -10.95 -10.45
N GLN A 172 9.59 -10.43 -9.51
CA GLN A 172 8.41 -11.14 -9.02
C GLN A 172 7.45 -11.48 -10.16
N TRP A 173 7.14 -10.53 -11.04
CA TRP A 173 6.16 -10.69 -12.12
C TRP A 173 6.61 -11.72 -13.14
N ARG A 174 7.88 -11.63 -13.54
CA ARG A 174 8.49 -12.57 -14.47
C ARG A 174 8.48 -13.99 -13.93
N HIS A 175 8.87 -14.18 -12.67
CA HIS A 175 9.03 -15.51 -12.08
C HIS A 175 7.73 -16.13 -11.54
N LEU A 176 6.78 -15.33 -11.06
CA LEU A 176 5.54 -15.82 -10.43
C LEU A 176 4.32 -15.73 -11.34
N VAL A 177 4.35 -14.93 -12.41
CA VAL A 177 3.19 -14.73 -13.31
C VAL A 177 3.53 -15.09 -14.76
N LEU A 178 4.45 -14.38 -15.41
CA LEU A 178 4.72 -14.56 -16.85
C LEU A 178 5.32 -15.93 -17.20
N ASN A 179 6.45 -16.30 -16.58
CA ASN A 179 7.10 -17.57 -16.88
C ASN A 179 6.22 -18.77 -16.52
N PRO A 180 5.47 -18.77 -15.40
CA PRO A 180 4.54 -19.84 -15.12
C PRO A 180 3.41 -19.96 -16.16
N LEU A 181 2.84 -18.84 -16.61
CA LEU A 181 1.78 -18.85 -17.62
C LEU A 181 2.29 -19.30 -19.00
N SER A 182 3.51 -18.93 -19.39
CA SER A 182 4.09 -19.36 -20.67
C SER A 182 4.38 -20.86 -20.73
N GLN A 183 4.61 -21.49 -19.57
CA GLN A 183 4.85 -22.93 -19.44
C GLN A 183 3.59 -23.79 -19.45
N LEU A 184 2.39 -23.19 -19.40
CA LEU A 184 1.15 -23.96 -19.51
C LEU A 184 1.06 -24.61 -20.90
N ALA A 185 0.81 -25.91 -20.93
CA ALA A 185 0.70 -26.67 -22.18
C ALA A 185 -0.48 -26.16 -23.00
N GLY A 186 -0.26 -25.91 -24.29
CA GLY A 186 -1.33 -25.49 -25.19
C GLY A 186 -2.36 -26.61 -25.37
N SER A 187 -3.58 -26.38 -24.89
CA SER A 187 -4.76 -27.14 -25.32
C SER A 187 -5.20 -26.69 -26.73
N SER A 188 -6.05 -27.48 -27.40
CA SER A 188 -6.60 -27.16 -28.74
C SER A 188 -7.33 -25.81 -28.81
N SER A 189 -7.75 -25.26 -27.66
CA SER A 189 -8.14 -23.86 -27.48
C SER A 189 -7.21 -23.19 -26.49
N GLN A 190 -6.65 -22.03 -26.85
CA GLN A 190 -5.81 -21.22 -25.97
C GLN A 190 -6.63 -20.78 -24.73
N PRO A 191 -6.27 -21.18 -23.50
CA PRO A 191 -7.03 -20.80 -22.31
C PRO A 191 -6.96 -19.29 -22.11
N ARG A 192 -8.07 -18.69 -21.65
CA ARG A 192 -8.19 -17.24 -21.43
C ARG A 192 -8.45 -16.95 -19.97
N TYR A 193 -7.66 -16.04 -19.41
CA TYR A 193 -7.82 -15.56 -18.05
C TYR A 193 -7.94 -14.04 -18.04
N ILE A 194 -8.67 -13.52 -17.05
CA ILE A 194 -8.82 -12.08 -16.81
C ILE A 194 -8.17 -11.74 -15.48
N LEU A 195 -7.34 -10.71 -15.49
CA LEU A 195 -6.86 -10.00 -14.32
C LEU A 195 -7.60 -8.66 -14.23
N VAL A 196 -8.30 -8.42 -13.12
CA VAL A 196 -8.93 -7.12 -12.85
C VAL A 196 -8.05 -6.31 -11.90
N VAL A 197 -7.63 -5.13 -12.33
CA VAL A 197 -6.89 -4.17 -11.48
C VAL A 197 -7.76 -2.91 -11.34
N ASP A 198 -8.26 -2.66 -10.14
CA ASP A 198 -9.11 -1.50 -9.87
C ASP A 198 -8.32 -0.38 -9.19
N ALA A 199 -8.62 0.85 -9.59
CA ALA A 199 -8.14 2.10 -8.98
C ALA A 199 -6.61 2.20 -8.87
N LEU A 200 -5.87 1.90 -9.94
CA LEU A 200 -4.40 1.93 -9.90
C LEU A 200 -3.82 3.31 -9.52
N ASP A 201 -4.55 4.39 -9.77
CA ASP A 201 -4.21 5.74 -9.29
C ASP A 201 -4.20 5.89 -7.76
N GLU A 202 -4.78 4.93 -7.04
CA GLU A 202 -4.76 4.88 -5.58
C GLU A 202 -3.52 4.19 -4.99
N CYS A 203 -2.61 3.68 -5.84
CA CYS A 203 -1.28 3.24 -5.42
C CYS A 203 -0.43 4.45 -4.98
N GLU A 204 0.23 4.34 -3.82
CA GLU A 204 0.86 5.49 -3.18
C GLU A 204 2.19 5.94 -3.80
N ASP A 205 2.93 5.02 -4.42
CA ASP A 205 4.19 5.33 -5.13
C ASP A 205 3.95 5.47 -6.64
N GLU A 206 4.23 6.66 -7.18
CA GLU A 206 4.06 6.98 -8.59
C GLU A 206 5.00 6.18 -9.52
N ASN A 207 6.17 5.77 -9.04
CA ASN A 207 7.10 4.92 -9.79
C ASN A 207 6.57 3.49 -9.87
N ASP A 208 5.96 3.00 -8.79
CA ASP A 208 5.33 1.68 -8.78
C ASP A 208 4.15 1.62 -9.74
N ILE A 209 3.35 2.70 -9.85
CA ILE A 209 2.28 2.80 -10.86
C ILE A 209 2.83 2.58 -12.27
N GLN A 210 3.91 3.30 -12.64
CA GLN A 210 4.53 3.17 -13.96
C GLN A 210 5.11 1.76 -14.18
N THR A 211 5.74 1.20 -13.15
CA THR A 211 6.27 -0.17 -13.17
C THR A 211 5.15 -1.18 -13.41
N ILE A 212 4.05 -1.10 -12.67
CA ILE A 212 2.89 -1.99 -12.81
C ILE A 212 2.32 -1.92 -14.23
N LEU A 213 2.15 -0.71 -14.80
CA LEU A 213 1.65 -0.55 -16.16
C LEU A 213 2.53 -1.27 -17.20
N GLN A 214 3.86 -1.15 -17.08
CA GLN A 214 4.79 -1.84 -17.95
C GLN A 214 4.67 -3.36 -17.81
N LEU A 215 4.60 -3.88 -16.57
CA LEU A 215 4.45 -5.31 -16.29
C LEU A 215 3.14 -5.87 -16.88
N LEU A 216 2.04 -5.14 -16.73
CA LEU A 216 0.75 -5.54 -17.28
C LEU A 216 0.75 -5.57 -18.82
N ALA A 217 1.57 -4.74 -19.48
CA ALA A 217 1.71 -4.76 -20.94
C ALA A 217 2.49 -5.98 -21.45
N GLU A 218 3.39 -6.55 -20.64
CA GLU A 218 4.20 -7.72 -21.01
C GLU A 218 3.36 -8.99 -21.25
N VAL A 219 2.13 -9.06 -20.73
CA VAL A 219 1.23 -10.22 -20.91
C VAL A 219 0.92 -10.51 -22.38
N ARG A 220 1.07 -9.52 -23.26
CA ARG A 220 0.93 -9.71 -24.71
C ARG A 220 1.95 -10.70 -25.30
N SER A 221 3.09 -10.88 -24.65
CA SER A 221 4.12 -11.83 -25.08
C SER A 221 3.74 -13.30 -24.89
N LEU A 222 2.62 -13.59 -24.21
CA LEU A 222 2.16 -14.94 -23.97
C LEU A 222 1.53 -15.56 -25.24
N GLU A 223 2.16 -16.60 -25.77
CA GLU A 223 1.69 -17.31 -26.96
C GLU A 223 0.76 -18.50 -26.62
N THR A 224 0.96 -19.13 -25.46
CA THR A 224 0.24 -20.35 -25.05
C THR A 224 -1.05 -20.08 -24.29
N VAL A 225 -1.19 -18.90 -23.68
CA VAL A 225 -2.32 -18.50 -22.83
C VAL A 225 -2.65 -17.03 -23.08
N GLN A 226 -3.93 -16.65 -23.05
CA GLN A 226 -4.32 -15.24 -23.12
C GLN A 226 -4.64 -14.72 -21.72
N LEU A 227 -3.79 -13.83 -21.19
CA LEU A 227 -4.11 -13.05 -20.00
C LEU A 227 -4.57 -11.65 -20.42
N ARG A 228 -5.82 -11.31 -20.13
CA ARG A 228 -6.41 -9.99 -20.39
C ARG A 228 -6.49 -9.19 -19.10
N VAL A 229 -6.16 -7.92 -19.17
CA VAL A 229 -6.13 -7.02 -18.02
C VAL A 229 -7.23 -5.99 -18.16
N PHE A 230 -8.21 -6.02 -17.25
CA PHE A 230 -9.18 -4.95 -17.10
C PHE A 230 -8.67 -4.00 -16.02
N LEU A 231 -8.32 -2.77 -16.40
CA LEU A 231 -7.68 -1.80 -15.54
C LEU A 231 -8.57 -0.56 -15.39
N THR A 232 -8.79 -0.09 -14.17
CA THR A 232 -9.43 1.20 -13.93
C THR A 232 -8.47 2.18 -13.27
N SER A 233 -8.57 3.45 -13.65
CA SER A 233 -7.89 4.52 -12.93
C SER A 233 -8.43 5.92 -13.24
N ARG A 234 -8.01 6.93 -12.49
CA ARG A 234 -8.02 8.33 -12.96
C ARG A 234 -6.91 8.56 -14.01
N PRO A 235 -7.07 9.51 -14.95
CA PRO A 235 -6.03 9.88 -15.92
C PRO A 235 -4.97 10.82 -15.32
N ASP A 236 -4.50 10.49 -14.12
CA ASP A 236 -3.48 11.27 -13.40
C ASP A 236 -2.13 11.17 -14.10
N VAL A 237 -1.23 12.11 -13.82
CA VAL A 237 0.06 12.26 -14.53
C VAL A 237 0.86 10.94 -14.59
N PRO A 238 1.03 10.17 -13.50
CA PRO A 238 1.78 8.90 -13.53
C PRO A 238 1.15 7.86 -14.46
N ILE A 239 -0.18 7.77 -14.46
CA ILE A 239 -0.93 6.84 -15.31
C ILE A 239 -0.76 7.20 -16.79
N ARG A 240 -0.96 8.48 -17.15
CA ARG A 240 -0.81 8.93 -18.54
C ARG A 240 0.62 8.73 -19.03
N ASN A 241 1.61 9.06 -18.20
CA ASN A 241 3.02 8.87 -18.54
C ASN A 241 3.37 7.39 -18.77
N GLY A 242 2.74 6.48 -18.00
CA GLY A 242 2.88 5.05 -18.21
C GLY A 242 2.27 4.58 -19.53
N PHE A 243 1.03 4.96 -19.83
CA PHE A 243 0.36 4.57 -21.08
C PHE A 243 1.00 5.17 -22.34
N ILE A 244 1.58 6.39 -22.28
CA ILE A 244 2.34 6.97 -23.40
C ILE A 244 3.50 6.05 -23.84
N GLN A 245 4.05 5.25 -22.91
CA GLN A 245 5.15 4.32 -23.20
C GLN A 245 4.65 2.97 -23.73
N ILE A 246 3.35 2.69 -23.65
CA ILE A 246 2.74 1.43 -24.09
C ILE A 246 2.17 1.66 -25.50
N PRO A 247 2.46 0.79 -26.49
CA PRO A 247 1.88 0.95 -27.83
C PRO A 247 0.36 0.80 -27.81
N ASN A 248 -0.36 1.65 -28.56
CA ASN A 248 -1.83 1.63 -28.70
C ASN A 248 -2.40 0.28 -29.14
N VAL A 249 -1.60 -0.59 -29.76
CA VAL A 249 -2.06 -1.94 -30.13
C VAL A 249 -2.26 -2.83 -28.89
N VAL A 250 -1.61 -2.53 -27.75
CA VAL A 250 -1.62 -3.33 -26.51
C VAL A 250 -2.79 -2.96 -25.60
N HIS A 251 -3.30 -1.73 -25.69
CA HIS A 251 -4.39 -1.26 -24.83
C HIS A 251 -5.55 -0.65 -25.62
N ARG A 252 -6.75 -0.72 -25.04
CA ARG A 252 -7.93 0.02 -25.50
C ARG A 252 -8.32 1.02 -24.40
N ASP A 253 -8.51 2.27 -24.79
CA ASP A 253 -8.92 3.34 -23.88
C ASP A 253 -10.43 3.51 -23.93
N PHE A 254 -11.04 3.61 -22.75
CA PHE A 254 -12.45 3.96 -22.60
C PHE A 254 -12.59 5.02 -21.52
N ILE A 255 -13.13 6.19 -21.87
CA ILE A 255 -13.27 7.32 -20.97
C ILE A 255 -14.72 7.45 -20.50
N LEU A 256 -14.98 7.17 -19.21
CA LEU A 256 -16.35 7.11 -18.65
C LEU A 256 -17.13 8.42 -18.73
N HIS A 257 -16.45 9.56 -18.68
CA HIS A 257 -17.07 10.88 -18.71
C HIS A 257 -17.29 11.41 -20.14
N GLU A 258 -16.98 10.60 -21.16
CA GLU A 258 -17.34 10.89 -22.55
C GLU A 258 -18.65 10.18 -22.96
N ILE A 259 -19.21 9.32 -22.10
CA ILE A 259 -20.55 8.77 -22.30
C ILE A 259 -21.55 9.92 -22.30
N SER A 260 -22.54 9.87 -23.20
CA SER A 260 -23.51 10.96 -23.32
C SER A 260 -24.23 11.22 -22.00
N SER A 261 -24.35 12.49 -21.64
CA SER A 261 -25.05 12.99 -20.45
C SER A 261 -26.42 12.31 -20.26
N SER A 262 -27.19 12.18 -21.34
CA SER A 262 -28.50 11.51 -21.36
C SER A 262 -28.47 10.05 -20.89
N ILE A 263 -27.42 9.29 -21.18
CA ILE A 263 -27.26 7.90 -20.73
C ILE A 263 -26.85 7.88 -19.26
N VAL A 264 -25.94 8.77 -18.85
CA VAL A 264 -25.49 8.86 -17.46
C VAL A 264 -26.64 9.26 -16.54
N ASP A 265 -27.43 10.28 -16.92
CA ASP A 265 -28.59 10.74 -16.16
C ASP A 265 -29.68 9.67 -16.08
N HIS A 266 -29.88 8.90 -17.16
CA HIS A 266 -30.77 7.75 -17.14
C HIS A 266 -30.32 6.70 -16.12
N ASP A 267 -29.04 6.33 -16.13
CA ASP A 267 -28.48 5.36 -15.19
C ASP A 267 -28.52 5.88 -13.74
N ILE A 268 -28.26 7.17 -13.50
CA ILE A 268 -28.38 7.82 -12.18
C ILE A 268 -29.84 7.81 -11.71
N ARG A 269 -30.80 8.07 -12.60
CA ARG A 269 -32.24 7.99 -12.28
C ARG A 269 -32.63 6.59 -11.83
N ILE A 270 -32.20 5.54 -12.56
CA ILE A 270 -32.43 4.15 -12.16
C ILE A 270 -31.84 3.88 -10.77
N PHE A 271 -30.60 4.34 -10.53
CA PHE A 271 -29.93 4.18 -9.24
C PHE A 271 -30.68 4.88 -8.09
N LEU A 272 -31.06 6.14 -8.27
CA LEU A 272 -31.79 6.92 -7.27
C LEU A 272 -33.14 6.27 -6.96
N ARG A 273 -33.90 5.89 -7.98
CA ARG A 273 -35.20 5.23 -7.79
C ARG A 273 -35.05 3.95 -6.96
N HIS A 274 -34.12 3.08 -7.35
CA HIS A 274 -33.85 1.84 -6.63
C HIS A 274 -33.47 2.08 -5.15
N LYS A 275 -32.58 3.04 -4.88
CA LYS A 275 -32.14 3.34 -3.50
C LYS A 275 -33.19 4.03 -2.66
N LEU A 276 -33.96 4.96 -3.22
CA LEU A 276 -35.00 5.67 -2.50
C LEU A 276 -36.21 4.77 -2.22
N GLU A 277 -36.54 3.84 -3.12
CA GLU A 277 -37.51 2.78 -2.86
C GLU A 277 -37.06 1.84 -1.73
N ASP A 278 -35.77 1.49 -1.66
CA ASP A 278 -35.23 0.74 -0.52
C ASP A 278 -35.41 1.49 0.80
N ILE A 279 -35.10 2.79 0.82
CA ILE A 279 -35.27 3.65 2.01
C ILE A 279 -36.76 3.74 2.39
N ALA A 280 -37.65 3.96 1.41
CA ALA A 280 -39.08 4.02 1.62
C ALA A 280 -39.62 2.74 2.26
N ARG A 281 -39.18 1.58 1.77
CA ARG A 281 -39.56 0.26 2.32
C ARG A 281 -39.07 0.07 3.75
N ARG A 282 -37.84 0.48 4.06
CA ARG A 282 -37.26 0.30 5.41
C ARG A 282 -37.92 1.16 6.48
N TYR A 283 -38.29 2.39 6.14
CA TYR A 283 -38.87 3.35 7.08
C TYR A 283 -40.37 3.59 6.90
N CYS A 284 -41.05 2.71 6.16
CA CYS A 284 -42.50 2.73 5.94
C CYS A 284 -43.02 4.08 5.39
N LEU A 285 -42.28 4.69 4.47
CA LEU A 285 -42.68 5.93 3.80
C LEU A 285 -43.78 5.65 2.74
N PRO A 286 -44.54 6.68 2.30
CA PRO A 286 -45.64 6.50 1.35
C PRO A 286 -45.20 5.81 0.04
N ALA A 287 -46.11 5.03 -0.54
CA ALA A 287 -45.87 4.42 -1.85
C ALA A 287 -45.68 5.49 -2.93
N GLY A 288 -44.66 5.33 -3.77
CA GLY A 288 -44.27 6.33 -4.77
C GLY A 288 -43.46 7.50 -4.21
N TRP A 289 -42.93 7.38 -2.98
CA TRP A 289 -42.00 8.35 -2.41
C TRP A 289 -40.54 8.08 -2.85
N PRO A 290 -39.77 9.14 -3.13
CA PRO A 290 -40.23 10.49 -3.45
C PRO A 290 -40.82 10.52 -4.86
N ASP A 291 -41.57 11.58 -5.17
CA ASP A 291 -42.16 11.73 -6.51
C ASP A 291 -41.08 11.85 -7.61
N GLU A 292 -41.47 11.58 -8.87
CA GLU A 292 -40.55 11.64 -10.01
C GLU A 292 -39.99 13.04 -10.30
N HIS A 293 -40.66 14.10 -9.81
CA HIS A 293 -40.15 15.46 -9.94
C HIS A 293 -38.94 15.66 -9.03
N ILE A 294 -39.01 15.23 -7.77
CA ILE A 294 -37.89 15.22 -6.82
C ILE A 294 -36.74 14.34 -7.34
N ILE A 295 -37.04 13.15 -7.89
CA ILE A 295 -36.00 12.30 -8.50
C ILE A 295 -35.31 13.06 -9.64
N GLY A 296 -36.06 13.79 -10.48
CA GLY A 296 -35.49 14.66 -11.50
C GLY A 296 -34.53 15.71 -10.94
N GLN A 297 -34.96 16.44 -9.90
CA GLN A 297 -34.12 17.45 -9.26
C GLN A 297 -32.84 16.86 -8.64
N LEU A 298 -32.92 15.64 -8.09
CA LEU A 298 -31.75 14.93 -7.57
C LEU A 298 -30.80 14.47 -8.69
N VAL A 299 -31.32 14.06 -9.85
CA VAL A 299 -30.50 13.75 -11.04
C VAL A 299 -29.76 15.01 -11.49
N ASP A 300 -30.47 16.13 -11.62
CA ASP A 300 -29.88 17.41 -12.03
C ASP A 300 -28.80 17.87 -11.04
N SER A 301 -29.06 17.69 -9.74
CA SER A 301 -28.11 18.01 -8.67
C SER A 301 -26.88 17.10 -8.65
N ALA A 302 -27.03 15.85 -9.10
CA ALA A 302 -25.94 14.89 -9.20
C ALA A 302 -24.94 15.26 -10.29
N ASN A 303 -25.36 15.98 -11.34
CA ASN A 303 -24.51 16.47 -12.41
C ASN A 303 -23.55 15.38 -12.95
N GLU A 304 -24.13 14.24 -13.38
CA GLU A 304 -23.41 13.07 -13.90
C GLU A 304 -22.51 12.31 -12.89
N LEU A 305 -22.56 12.65 -11.60
CA LEU A 305 -21.75 12.02 -10.55
C LEU A 305 -22.55 11.01 -9.73
N PHE A 306 -22.30 9.72 -9.97
CA PHE A 306 -22.84 8.63 -9.13
C PHE A 306 -22.46 8.75 -7.66
N ILE A 307 -21.27 9.26 -7.37
CA ILE A 307 -20.85 9.51 -5.99
C ILE A 307 -21.76 10.51 -5.27
N TRP A 308 -22.21 11.54 -5.98
CA TRP A 308 -23.11 12.53 -5.40
C TRP A 308 -24.43 11.85 -5.06
N ALA A 309 -25.00 11.10 -6.01
CA ALA A 309 -26.26 10.37 -5.82
C ALA A 309 -26.16 9.36 -4.68
N ALA A 310 -25.06 8.61 -4.60
CA ALA A 310 -24.83 7.66 -3.51
C ALA A 310 -24.70 8.35 -2.15
N THR A 311 -23.98 9.47 -2.09
CA THR A 311 -23.79 10.26 -0.85
C THR A 311 -25.12 10.89 -0.41
N ALA A 312 -25.91 11.41 -1.35
CA ALA A 312 -27.26 11.92 -1.11
C ALA A 312 -28.17 10.84 -0.53
N CYS A 313 -28.23 9.66 -1.14
CA CYS A 313 -29.02 8.54 -0.63
C CYS A 313 -28.63 8.16 0.80
N ARG A 314 -27.32 8.11 1.13
CA ARG A 314 -26.88 7.81 2.52
C ARG A 314 -27.31 8.91 3.49
N PHE A 315 -27.15 10.18 3.13
CA PHE A 315 -27.58 11.31 3.97
C PHE A 315 -29.11 11.35 4.17
N ILE A 316 -29.88 10.96 3.15
CA ILE A 316 -31.33 10.81 3.22
C ILE A 316 -31.69 9.64 4.16
N GLU A 317 -31.01 8.51 4.01
CA GLU A 317 -31.20 7.31 4.84
C GLU A 317 -30.92 7.56 6.32
N GLU A 318 -29.91 8.36 6.66
CA GLU A 318 -29.63 8.84 8.04
C GLU A 318 -30.76 9.68 8.63
N GLY A 319 -31.65 10.23 7.80
CA GLY A 319 -32.84 10.92 8.27
C GLY A 319 -33.85 9.97 8.90
N GLU A 320 -33.79 8.68 8.61
CA GLU A 320 -34.79 7.67 9.00
C GLU A 320 -36.22 8.17 8.67
N TYR A 321 -37.07 8.38 9.69
CA TYR A 321 -38.41 8.95 9.55
C TYR A 321 -38.42 10.38 8.98
N PHE A 322 -37.31 11.12 9.08
CA PHE A 322 -37.12 12.47 8.56
C PHE A 322 -36.39 12.51 7.21
N ALA A 323 -36.40 11.41 6.46
CA ALA A 323 -35.77 11.34 5.13
C ALA A 323 -36.27 12.44 4.16
N ALA A 324 -37.55 12.83 4.24
CA ALA A 324 -38.10 13.92 3.43
C ALA A 324 -37.48 15.29 3.77
N ASP A 325 -37.17 15.54 5.05
CA ASP A 325 -36.49 16.76 5.47
C ASP A 325 -35.06 16.80 4.95
N ARG A 326 -34.39 15.63 4.86
CA ARG A 326 -33.03 15.51 4.28
C ARG A 326 -33.02 15.85 2.80
N ILE A 327 -34.01 15.39 2.04
CA ILE A 327 -34.18 15.78 0.63
C ILE A 327 -34.32 17.30 0.51
N SER A 328 -35.17 17.90 1.36
CA SER A 328 -35.37 19.36 1.36
C SER A 328 -34.09 20.14 1.68
N ILE A 329 -33.27 19.63 2.61
CA ILE A 329 -31.96 20.21 2.94
C ILE A 329 -30.99 20.14 1.75
N ILE A 330 -30.95 19.02 1.01
CA ILE A 330 -30.08 18.86 -0.16
C ILE A 330 -30.50 19.83 -1.27
N LEU A 331 -31.80 19.95 -1.54
CA LEU A 331 -32.33 20.75 -2.65
C LEU A 331 -32.38 22.26 -2.34
N LYS A 332 -32.39 22.66 -1.05
CA LYS A 332 -32.44 24.07 -0.62
C LYS A 332 -31.47 24.36 0.54
N PRO A 333 -30.14 24.30 0.31
CA PRO A 333 -29.14 24.42 1.37
C PRO A 333 -29.19 25.77 2.14
N ASP A 334 -29.63 26.85 1.49
CA ASP A 334 -29.62 28.22 2.04
C ASP A 334 -30.94 28.66 2.71
N SER A 335 -32.02 27.88 2.62
CA SER A 335 -33.33 28.23 3.19
C SER A 335 -33.48 27.96 4.70
N ALA A 336 -32.41 27.49 5.36
CA ALA A 336 -32.40 27.13 6.78
C ALA A 336 -31.83 28.23 7.70
N ASP A 337 -31.59 29.44 7.17
CA ASP A 337 -31.13 30.61 7.94
C ASP A 337 -32.27 31.37 8.64
N ASP A 338 -33.37 30.68 9.00
CA ASP A 338 -34.50 31.26 9.75
C ASP A 338 -34.33 31.07 11.26
N SER A 339 -33.16 31.44 11.79
CA SER A 339 -33.01 31.73 13.21
C SER A 339 -32.56 33.16 13.36
N GLY A 340 -33.54 34.04 13.58
CA GLY A 340 -33.40 35.48 13.66
C GLY A 340 -32.25 35.92 14.54
N ASP A 341 -31.27 36.54 13.91
CA ASP A 341 -30.58 37.69 14.47
C ASP A 341 -30.50 38.72 13.34
N GLY A 342 -31.29 39.78 13.49
CA GLY A 342 -31.38 40.84 12.51
C GLY A 342 -30.10 41.67 12.55
N SER A 343 -29.17 41.41 11.64
CA SER A 343 -28.13 42.39 11.30
C SER A 343 -27.84 42.38 9.81
N SER A 344 -28.34 43.44 9.17
CA SER A 344 -27.89 44.09 7.93
C SER A 344 -27.60 43.19 6.72
N SER A 345 -28.56 43.26 5.81
CA SER A 345 -28.40 43.18 4.35
C SER A 345 -27.10 43.83 3.85
N ASP A 346 -26.21 43.01 3.31
CA ASP A 346 -25.38 43.38 2.17
C ASP A 346 -25.69 42.38 1.05
N SER A 347 -26.84 42.59 0.42
CA SER A 347 -27.18 41.96 -0.85
C SER A 347 -26.39 42.67 -1.95
N SER A 348 -25.17 42.23 -2.22
CA SER A 348 -24.57 42.44 -3.54
C SER A 348 -25.23 41.45 -4.51
N ALA A 349 -26.46 41.76 -4.89
CA ALA A 349 -27.08 41.23 -6.09
C ALA A 349 -26.32 41.82 -7.28
N THR A 350 -25.27 41.12 -7.72
CA THR A 350 -24.80 41.28 -9.08
C THR A 350 -25.80 40.56 -9.97
N ASP A 351 -26.59 41.35 -10.69
CA ASP A 351 -27.34 40.96 -11.88
C ASP A 351 -26.40 40.20 -12.85
N ASN A 352 -26.39 38.87 -12.80
CA ASN A 352 -25.88 38.04 -13.88
C ASN A 352 -27.05 37.62 -14.78
N LYS A 353 -27.61 38.60 -15.50
CA LYS A 353 -28.19 38.35 -16.82
C LYS A 353 -27.01 38.18 -17.78
N ASN A 354 -26.50 36.96 -17.92
CA ASN A 354 -25.78 36.43 -19.09
C ASN A 354 -25.18 35.07 -18.72
N GLY A 355 -25.84 33.97 -19.14
CA GLY A 355 -25.33 32.59 -19.16
C GLY A 355 -24.83 32.04 -17.82
N ASP A 356 -25.57 31.11 -17.23
CA ASP A 356 -25.11 30.35 -16.04
C ASP A 356 -23.64 29.93 -16.22
N PRO A 357 -22.72 30.31 -15.32
CA PRO A 357 -21.41 29.69 -15.33
C PRO A 357 -21.66 28.21 -15.04
N VAL A 358 -21.33 27.34 -16.01
CA VAL A 358 -21.43 25.89 -15.85
C VAL A 358 -20.74 25.53 -14.53
N VAL A 359 -21.53 25.24 -13.50
CA VAL A 359 -21.05 24.85 -12.18
C VAL A 359 -20.31 23.54 -12.40
N ALA A 360 -19.01 23.51 -12.11
CA ALA A 360 -18.21 22.33 -12.39
C ALA A 360 -18.75 21.15 -11.56
N PRO A 361 -18.76 19.90 -12.08
CA PRO A 361 -19.26 18.73 -11.33
C PRO A 361 -18.65 18.59 -9.93
N GLN A 362 -17.40 19.02 -9.76
CA GLN A 362 -16.70 19.06 -8.49
C GLN A 362 -17.38 19.97 -7.44
N GLN A 363 -17.94 21.10 -7.85
CA GLN A 363 -18.64 22.03 -6.95
C GLN A 363 -19.95 21.43 -6.42
N HIS A 364 -20.69 20.67 -7.24
CA HIS A 364 -21.87 19.93 -6.79
C HIS A 364 -21.53 18.91 -5.70
N LEU A 365 -20.41 18.21 -5.88
CA LEU A 365 -19.89 17.26 -4.89
C LEU A 365 -19.42 17.94 -3.60
N ASP A 366 -18.77 19.10 -3.71
CA ASP A 366 -18.34 19.89 -2.55
C ASP A 366 -19.54 20.40 -1.76
N ASN A 367 -20.61 20.85 -2.44
CA ASN A 367 -21.83 21.34 -1.81
C ASN A 367 -22.52 20.28 -0.94
N ILE A 368 -22.57 19.01 -1.38
CA ILE A 368 -23.15 17.95 -0.57
C ILE A 368 -22.28 17.62 0.66
N TYR A 369 -20.95 17.61 0.52
CA TYR A 369 -20.05 17.46 1.66
C TYR A 369 -20.20 18.59 2.68
N ILE A 370 -20.27 19.84 2.19
CA ILE A 370 -20.51 21.02 3.03
C ILE A 370 -21.86 20.92 3.74
N THR A 371 -22.91 20.45 3.05
CA THR A 371 -24.26 20.28 3.63
C THR A 371 -24.25 19.29 4.80
N ILE A 372 -23.58 18.15 4.63
CA ILE A 372 -23.42 17.12 5.67
C ILE A 372 -22.66 17.69 6.87
N LEU A 373 -21.53 18.34 6.63
CA LEU A 373 -20.69 18.92 7.69
C LEU A 373 -21.39 20.08 8.42
N LYS A 374 -22.08 20.98 7.70
CA LYS A 374 -22.88 22.07 8.29
C LYS A 374 -23.95 21.53 9.24
N LYS A 375 -24.61 20.42 8.88
CA LYS A 375 -25.63 19.80 9.73
C LYS A 375 -25.06 19.34 11.08
N SER A 376 -23.88 18.73 11.10
CA SER A 376 -23.20 18.34 12.35
C SER A 376 -22.85 19.57 13.21
N ILE A 377 -22.40 20.67 12.59
CA ILE A 377 -22.02 21.91 13.31
C ILE A 377 -23.23 22.66 13.87
N ARG A 378 -24.36 22.69 13.14
CA ARG A 378 -25.58 23.45 13.50
C ARG A 378 -26.17 23.05 14.86
N LYS A 379 -25.78 21.91 15.43
CA LYS A 379 -26.17 21.48 16.79
C LYS A 379 -25.65 22.43 17.88
N TYR A 380 -24.61 23.23 17.61
CA TYR A 380 -23.91 24.04 18.60
C TYR A 380 -23.89 25.52 18.23
N ARG A 381 -23.87 26.42 19.23
CA ARG A 381 -23.83 27.89 19.02
C ARG A 381 -22.59 28.54 19.65
N GLY A 382 -22.20 29.70 19.13
CA GLY A 382 -21.13 30.53 19.69
C GLY A 382 -19.79 29.79 19.93
N ARG A 383 -19.32 29.80 21.17
CA ARG A 383 -18.04 29.19 21.58
C ARG A 383 -18.02 27.67 21.39
N GLU A 384 -19.16 27.00 21.58
CA GLU A 384 -19.28 25.54 21.43
C GLU A 384 -19.08 25.11 19.97
N SER A 385 -19.67 25.86 19.03
CA SER A 385 -19.49 25.63 17.60
C SER A 385 -18.03 25.74 17.16
N LYS A 386 -17.26 26.68 17.76
CA LYS A 386 -15.82 26.80 17.48
C LYS A 386 -15.05 25.57 17.98
N LYS A 387 -15.26 25.15 19.23
CA LYS A 387 -14.63 23.93 19.79
C LYS A 387 -14.99 22.67 18.98
N TRP A 388 -16.25 22.56 18.55
CA TRP A 388 -16.69 21.44 17.73
C TRP A 388 -15.99 21.40 16.37
N ARG A 389 -15.87 22.56 15.69
CA ARG A 389 -15.12 22.66 14.42
C ARG A 389 -13.66 22.24 14.56
N GLU A 390 -12.99 22.68 15.61
CA GLU A 390 -11.60 22.29 15.89
C GLU A 390 -11.48 20.77 16.06
N ARG A 391 -12.35 20.16 16.86
CA ARG A 391 -12.37 18.71 17.10
C ARG A 391 -12.72 17.90 15.84
N LEU A 392 -13.72 18.35 15.10
CA LEU A 392 -14.12 17.77 13.82
C LEU A 392 -12.95 17.84 12.83
N GLY A 393 -12.28 18.98 12.74
CA GLY A 393 -11.11 19.18 11.89
C GLY A 393 -9.93 18.29 12.26
N THR A 394 -9.61 18.15 13.55
CA THR A 394 -8.56 17.23 14.01
C THR A 394 -8.90 15.77 13.67
N THR A 395 -10.12 15.33 13.94
CA THR A 395 -10.56 13.95 13.68
C THR A 395 -10.53 13.66 12.18
N MET A 396 -11.13 14.55 11.38
CA MET A 396 -11.21 14.36 9.94
C MET A 396 -9.86 14.49 9.25
N GLY A 397 -9.05 15.45 9.66
CA GLY A 397 -7.68 15.60 9.18
C GLY A 397 -6.86 14.36 9.47
N THR A 398 -6.99 13.78 10.67
CA THR A 398 -6.31 12.53 11.02
C THR A 398 -6.74 11.37 10.12
N ILE A 399 -8.04 11.13 9.98
CA ILE A 399 -8.58 10.04 9.14
C ILE A 399 -8.14 10.21 7.68
N ALA A 400 -8.15 11.45 7.17
CA ALA A 400 -7.80 11.76 5.79
C ALA A 400 -6.33 11.44 5.44
N VAL A 401 -5.42 11.48 6.40
CA VAL A 401 -3.98 11.29 6.17
C VAL A 401 -3.45 9.93 6.61
N LEU A 402 -4.30 9.01 7.08
CA LEU A 402 -3.90 7.65 7.46
C LEU A 402 -3.38 6.87 6.23
N TYR A 403 -2.30 6.12 6.42
CA TYR A 403 -1.72 5.21 5.41
C TYR A 403 -2.34 3.80 5.41
N SER A 404 -2.99 3.45 6.51
CA SER A 404 -3.72 2.21 6.71
C SER A 404 -4.92 2.52 7.61
N PRO A 405 -6.11 2.02 7.31
CA PRO A 405 -7.31 2.45 8.01
C PRO A 405 -7.32 1.81 9.40
N LEU A 406 -7.52 2.64 10.42
CA LEU A 406 -7.60 2.19 11.81
C LEU A 406 -9.06 2.08 12.24
N SER A 407 -9.34 1.16 13.15
CA SER A 407 -10.64 1.10 13.81
C SER A 407 -10.83 2.29 14.75
N THR A 408 -12.06 2.56 15.17
CA THR A 408 -12.35 3.65 16.11
C THR A 408 -11.56 3.49 17.42
N ASP A 409 -11.48 2.26 17.94
CA ASP A 409 -10.67 1.91 19.11
C ASP A 409 -9.18 2.22 18.91
N SER A 410 -8.59 1.74 17.81
CA SER A 410 -7.17 1.94 17.52
C SER A 410 -6.83 3.41 17.24
N LEU A 411 -7.71 4.12 16.52
CA LEU A 411 -7.56 5.55 16.27
C LEU A 411 -7.64 6.36 17.58
N GLY A 412 -8.59 6.02 18.44
CA GLY A 412 -8.74 6.66 19.75
C GLY A 412 -7.51 6.47 20.63
N LYS A 413 -6.96 5.25 20.70
CA LYS A 413 -5.71 4.98 21.43
C LYS A 413 -4.50 5.70 20.86
N LEU A 414 -4.40 5.77 19.53
CA LEU A 414 -3.33 6.52 18.85
C LEU A 414 -3.40 8.00 19.19
N LEU A 415 -4.58 8.62 19.09
CA LEU A 415 -4.78 10.04 19.40
C LEU A 415 -4.60 10.33 20.90
N HIS A 416 -5.09 9.44 21.77
CA HIS A 416 -4.98 9.56 23.22
C HIS A 416 -3.53 9.68 23.70
N ALA A 417 -2.56 9.09 22.99
CA ALA A 417 -1.13 9.19 23.33
C ALA A 417 -0.59 10.63 23.45
N THR A 418 -1.31 11.62 22.90
CA THR A 418 -0.95 13.05 22.98
C THR A 418 -1.86 13.89 23.88
N LEU A 419 -2.93 13.30 24.43
CA LEU A 419 -3.97 14.00 25.17
C LEU A 419 -3.89 13.72 26.67
N ASP A 420 -4.03 14.74 27.50
CA ASP A 420 -4.05 14.63 28.98
C ASP A 420 -5.39 14.13 29.54
N THR A 421 -6.25 13.55 28.70
CA THR A 421 -7.61 13.08 29.06
C THR A 421 -7.63 11.58 29.24
N THR A 422 -8.63 10.98 29.89
CA THR A 422 -8.74 9.51 29.98
C THR A 422 -9.02 8.88 28.61
N LEU A 423 -8.59 7.62 28.42
CA LEU A 423 -8.86 6.87 27.17
C LEU A 423 -10.37 6.77 26.89
N ASP A 424 -11.18 6.45 27.90
CA ASP A 424 -12.63 6.35 27.77
C ASP A 424 -13.27 7.66 27.30
N SER A 425 -12.79 8.80 27.82
CA SER A 425 -13.24 10.12 27.35
C SER A 425 -12.84 10.35 25.90
N THR A 426 -11.63 9.94 25.49
CA THR A 426 -11.17 10.12 24.09
C THR A 426 -12.02 9.30 23.12
N LEU A 427 -12.32 8.04 23.47
CA LEU A 427 -13.16 7.14 22.67
C LEU A 427 -14.60 7.66 22.57
N GLN A 428 -15.20 8.04 23.70
CA GLN A 428 -16.54 8.63 23.70
C GLN A 428 -16.60 9.90 22.85
N GLN A 429 -15.54 10.70 22.89
CA GLN A 429 -15.45 11.90 22.08
C GLN A 429 -15.32 11.59 20.58
N LEU A 430 -14.53 10.58 20.22
CA LEU A 430 -14.40 10.14 18.85
C LEU A 430 -15.75 9.64 18.30
N ASP A 431 -16.45 8.77 19.04
CA ASP A 431 -17.77 8.24 18.66
C ASP A 431 -18.78 9.37 18.43
N GLN A 432 -18.88 10.32 19.36
CA GLN A 432 -19.75 11.50 19.21
C GLN A 432 -19.45 12.30 17.95
N THR A 433 -18.17 12.40 17.55
CA THR A 433 -17.74 13.16 16.37
C THR A 433 -18.13 12.42 15.09
N LEU A 434 -18.06 11.09 15.10
CA LEU A 434 -18.32 10.23 13.94
C LEU A 434 -19.82 9.97 13.70
N ASN A 435 -20.67 10.06 14.74
CA ASN A 435 -22.10 9.76 14.69
C ASN A 435 -22.91 10.49 13.59
N ASP A 436 -22.50 11.69 13.19
CA ASP A 436 -23.21 12.48 12.15
C ASP A 436 -22.57 12.36 10.76
N LEU A 437 -21.58 11.49 10.60
CA LEU A 437 -20.72 11.45 9.42
C LEU A 437 -20.86 10.14 8.63
N HIS A 438 -21.85 9.29 8.93
CA HIS A 438 -22.01 7.98 8.26
C HIS A 438 -22.26 8.09 6.75
N ALA A 439 -22.73 9.23 6.27
CA ALA A 439 -22.96 9.51 4.85
C ALA A 439 -21.65 9.64 4.05
N ILE A 440 -20.57 10.05 4.73
CA ILE A 440 -19.23 10.28 4.14
C ILE A 440 -18.17 9.30 4.67
N LEU A 441 -18.42 8.70 5.84
CA LEU A 441 -17.59 7.70 6.49
C LEU A 441 -18.32 6.38 6.64
N ASP A 442 -17.65 5.28 6.30
CA ASP A 442 -18.05 3.96 6.76
C ASP A 442 -17.52 3.80 8.19
N VAL A 443 -18.46 3.84 9.14
CA VAL A 443 -18.20 3.65 10.57
C VAL A 443 -18.83 2.32 10.96
N PRO A 444 -18.03 1.25 11.09
CA PRO A 444 -18.55 -0.06 11.41
C PRO A 444 -19.20 -0.11 12.80
N LYS A 445 -20.26 -0.92 12.95
CA LYS A 445 -20.89 -1.16 14.27
C LYS A 445 -19.96 -1.84 15.27
N ASN A 446 -18.99 -2.62 14.77
CA ASN A 446 -17.97 -3.25 15.59
C ASN A 446 -16.73 -2.34 15.64
N SER A 447 -16.35 -1.87 16.83
CA SER A 447 -15.25 -0.92 17.02
C SER A 447 -13.86 -1.49 16.68
N THR A 448 -13.76 -2.79 16.40
CA THR A 448 -12.52 -3.43 15.92
C THR A 448 -12.36 -3.40 14.40
N GLN A 449 -13.42 -3.06 13.65
CA GLN A 449 -13.34 -2.93 12.19
C GLN A 449 -12.85 -1.53 11.80
N PRO A 450 -12.05 -1.42 10.72
CA PRO A 450 -11.42 -0.16 10.34
C PRO A 450 -12.43 0.88 9.83
N LEU A 451 -12.23 2.14 10.23
CA LEU A 451 -12.92 3.31 9.69
C LEU A 451 -12.48 3.56 8.25
N ARG A 452 -13.42 3.89 7.36
CA ARG A 452 -13.09 4.18 5.96
C ARG A 452 -13.82 5.41 5.46
N LEU A 453 -13.19 6.11 4.52
CA LEU A 453 -13.91 7.06 3.69
C LEU A 453 -14.75 6.27 2.69
N HIS A 454 -16.00 6.67 2.47
CA HIS A 454 -16.81 6.06 1.41
C HIS A 454 -16.20 6.29 0.02
N HIS A 455 -15.43 7.37 -0.14
CA HIS A 455 -14.73 7.67 -1.38
C HIS A 455 -13.53 8.62 -1.18
N PRO A 456 -12.41 8.44 -1.90
CA PRO A 456 -11.22 9.30 -1.78
C PRO A 456 -11.45 10.78 -2.10
N SER A 457 -12.45 11.12 -2.92
CA SER A 457 -12.76 12.52 -3.25
C SER A 457 -13.17 13.37 -2.04
N PHE A 458 -13.63 12.75 -0.96
CA PHE A 458 -13.89 13.46 0.29
C PHE A 458 -12.57 13.85 0.98
N ARG A 459 -11.56 12.98 0.96
CA ARG A 459 -10.18 13.35 1.35
C ARG A 459 -9.66 14.49 0.48
N ASP A 460 -9.82 14.39 -0.84
CA ASP A 460 -9.40 15.44 -1.78
C ASP A 460 -10.10 16.78 -1.45
N PHE A 461 -11.35 16.75 -0.99
CA PHE A 461 -12.09 17.93 -0.54
C PHE A 461 -11.54 18.50 0.77
N LEU A 462 -11.27 17.64 1.76
CA LEU A 462 -10.79 18.05 3.08
C LEU A 462 -9.37 18.64 3.04
N LEU A 463 -8.50 18.08 2.22
CA LEU A 463 -7.08 18.47 2.16
C LEU A 463 -6.80 19.60 1.16
N ASP A 464 -7.77 19.97 0.31
CA ASP A 464 -7.63 21.12 -0.59
C ASP A 464 -7.98 22.44 0.12
N PRO A 465 -7.02 23.36 0.30
CA PRO A 465 -7.23 24.62 0.99
C PRO A 465 -8.29 25.53 0.34
N LYS A 466 -8.63 25.30 -0.93
CA LYS A 466 -9.59 26.12 -1.69
C LYS A 466 -11.02 25.59 -1.66
N ARG A 467 -11.22 24.32 -1.30
CA ARG A 467 -12.53 23.65 -1.39
C ARG A 467 -13.28 23.64 -0.06
N CYS A 468 -12.58 23.48 1.06
CA CYS A 468 -13.17 23.40 2.40
C CYS A 468 -13.08 24.72 3.20
N THR A 469 -13.17 25.88 2.53
CA THR A 469 -13.02 27.20 3.17
C THR A 469 -14.22 27.62 4.01
N ASP A 470 -15.43 27.34 3.52
CA ASP A 470 -16.68 27.90 4.05
C ASP A 470 -17.00 27.43 5.47
N LEU A 471 -16.47 26.27 5.85
CA LEU A 471 -16.75 25.64 7.13
C LEU A 471 -15.85 26.14 8.27
N LYS A 472 -14.77 26.86 7.96
CA LYS A 472 -13.73 27.26 8.94
C LYS A 472 -13.19 26.08 9.76
N ILE A 473 -13.17 24.87 9.18
CA ILE A 473 -12.67 23.65 9.83
C ILE A 473 -11.14 23.56 9.75
N GLY A 474 -10.49 24.29 8.83
CA GLY A 474 -9.05 24.53 8.82
C GLY A 474 -8.19 23.27 8.95
N ILE A 475 -8.27 22.37 7.97
CA ILE A 475 -7.44 21.16 7.95
C ILE A 475 -6.14 21.47 7.20
N ASP A 476 -5.03 21.43 7.93
CA ASP A 476 -3.69 21.52 7.35
C ASP A 476 -3.10 20.10 7.28
N GLU A 477 -2.89 19.61 6.06
CA GLU A 477 -2.33 18.28 5.79
C GLU A 477 -0.98 18.07 6.47
N LYS A 478 -0.09 19.07 6.44
CA LYS A 478 1.25 19.00 7.02
C LYS A 478 1.16 18.93 8.55
N GLN A 479 0.28 19.74 9.14
CA GLN A 479 0.04 19.74 10.58
C GLN A 479 -0.63 18.44 11.05
N ALA A 480 -1.55 17.87 10.27
CA ALA A 480 -2.16 16.57 10.56
C ALA A 480 -1.11 15.45 10.58
N HIS A 481 -0.26 15.39 9.55
CA HIS A 481 0.87 14.46 9.49
C HIS A 481 1.86 14.66 10.65
N LYS A 482 2.18 15.91 11.01
CA LYS A 482 3.04 16.21 12.17
C LYS A 482 2.45 15.67 13.47
N SER A 483 1.16 15.89 13.68
CA SER A 483 0.44 15.48 14.89
C SER A 483 0.38 13.95 15.00
N LEU A 484 0.16 13.25 13.88
CA LEU A 484 0.21 11.79 13.83
C LEU A 484 1.62 11.24 14.08
N ALA A 485 2.67 11.83 13.49
CA ALA A 485 4.04 11.40 13.75
C ALA A 485 4.38 11.48 15.24
N THR A 486 4.01 12.58 15.91
CA THR A 486 4.15 12.73 17.37
C THR A 486 3.34 11.68 18.14
N SER A 487 2.10 11.42 17.71
CA SER A 487 1.23 10.41 18.35
C SER A 487 1.82 9.00 18.24
N CYS A 488 2.31 8.62 17.06
CA CYS A 488 2.98 7.35 16.82
C CYS A 488 4.22 7.20 17.71
N ILE A 489 5.09 8.22 17.77
CA ILE A 489 6.30 8.18 18.59
C ILE A 489 5.95 8.01 20.07
N LYS A 490 5.00 8.80 20.60
CA LYS A 490 4.59 8.68 22.01
C LYS A 490 3.97 7.32 22.33
N LEU A 491 3.09 6.82 21.46
CA LEU A 491 2.47 5.50 21.62
C LEU A 491 3.55 4.40 21.67
N MET A 492 4.50 4.44 20.74
CA MET A 492 5.60 3.47 20.69
C MET A 492 6.53 3.58 21.89
N SER A 493 6.87 4.78 22.35
CA SER A 493 7.69 4.95 23.57
C SER A 493 7.04 4.33 24.81
N GLY A 494 5.70 4.32 24.88
CA GLY A 494 4.98 3.66 25.98
C GLY A 494 4.78 2.15 25.79
N ALA A 495 4.74 1.65 24.55
CA ALA A 495 4.40 0.27 24.24
C ALA A 495 5.62 -0.63 23.98
N LEU A 496 6.67 -0.10 23.35
CA LEU A 496 7.81 -0.89 22.89
C LEU A 496 8.79 -1.17 24.02
N LYS A 497 9.10 -2.46 24.20
CA LYS A 497 10.08 -2.98 25.16
C LYS A 497 10.85 -4.13 24.55
N GLN A 498 12.00 -4.45 25.13
CA GLN A 498 12.77 -5.65 24.77
C GLN A 498 11.93 -6.89 25.06
N ASP A 499 11.92 -7.83 24.11
CA ASP A 499 11.08 -9.01 24.11
C ASP A 499 9.59 -8.67 24.22
N ILE A 500 9.10 -7.90 23.25
CA ILE A 500 7.72 -7.40 23.23
C ILE A 500 6.70 -8.53 23.24
N LEU A 501 7.04 -9.68 22.64
CA LEU A 501 6.21 -10.88 22.59
C LEU A 501 6.42 -11.81 23.80
N SER A 502 7.37 -11.50 24.70
CA SER A 502 7.69 -12.28 25.90
C SER A 502 7.95 -13.75 25.60
N VAL A 503 8.77 -14.01 24.57
CA VAL A 503 9.09 -15.36 24.08
C VAL A 503 10.19 -16.01 24.91
N ASP A 504 11.06 -15.21 25.55
CA ASP A 504 12.19 -15.61 26.40
C ASP A 504 13.17 -16.60 25.72
N ARG A 505 13.14 -16.68 24.39
CA ARG A 505 13.99 -17.59 23.60
C ARG A 505 14.67 -16.82 22.48
N PRO A 506 15.94 -16.38 22.65
CA PRO A 506 16.65 -15.59 21.65
C PRO A 506 16.78 -16.22 20.25
N GLY A 507 16.70 -17.55 20.17
CA GLY A 507 16.75 -18.29 18.91
C GLY A 507 15.38 -18.59 18.29
N ALA A 508 14.28 -18.11 18.88
CA ALA A 508 12.95 -18.32 18.33
C ALA A 508 12.84 -17.67 16.94
N LEU A 509 12.43 -18.47 15.95
CA LEU A 509 12.23 -17.99 14.60
C LEU A 509 10.88 -17.29 14.48
N VAL A 510 10.76 -16.33 13.58
CA VAL A 510 9.46 -15.71 13.26
C VAL A 510 8.41 -16.75 12.85
N THR A 511 8.85 -17.82 12.18
CA THR A 511 8.00 -18.96 11.78
C THR A 511 7.49 -19.80 12.94
N ASP A 512 8.14 -19.73 14.10
CA ASP A 512 7.80 -20.55 15.27
C ASP A 512 6.74 -19.88 16.16
N ILE A 513 6.36 -18.63 15.86
CA ILE A 513 5.46 -17.83 16.68
C ILE A 513 4.02 -17.92 16.16
N GLU A 514 3.10 -18.22 17.07
CA GLU A 514 1.68 -18.20 16.77
C GLU A 514 1.21 -16.77 16.43
N THR A 515 0.41 -16.66 15.38
CA THR A 515 -0.17 -15.37 14.94
C THR A 515 -1.07 -14.71 16.00
N SER A 516 -1.66 -15.50 16.90
CA SER A 516 -2.44 -15.06 18.06
C SER A 516 -1.58 -14.26 19.06
N LEU A 517 -0.39 -14.75 19.37
CA LEU A 517 0.54 -14.12 20.30
C LEU A 517 0.98 -12.75 19.78
N THR A 518 1.30 -12.67 18.48
CA THR A 518 1.64 -11.43 17.80
C THR A 518 0.47 -10.44 17.84
N ALA A 519 -0.76 -10.88 17.57
CA ALA A 519 -1.94 -10.00 17.61
C ALA A 519 -2.24 -9.46 19.02
N GLN A 520 -1.96 -10.24 20.06
CA GLN A 520 -2.17 -9.83 21.46
C GLN A 520 -1.18 -8.75 21.91
N HIS A 521 0.10 -8.87 21.54
CA HIS A 521 1.18 -7.98 22.00
C HIS A 521 1.47 -6.83 21.04
N LEU A 522 1.12 -6.97 19.76
CA LEU A 522 1.24 -5.94 18.73
C LEU A 522 -0.15 -5.57 18.21
N PRO A 523 -0.92 -4.77 18.97
CA PRO A 523 -2.23 -4.33 18.54
C PRO A 523 -2.14 -3.40 17.31
N PRO A 524 -3.24 -3.21 16.54
CA PRO A 524 -3.21 -2.51 15.26
C PRO A 524 -2.62 -1.10 15.32
N GLU A 525 -2.91 -0.34 16.37
CA GLU A 525 -2.38 1.01 16.59
C GLU A 525 -0.85 1.06 16.75
N VAL A 526 -0.25 0.06 17.42
CA VAL A 526 1.21 -0.04 17.61
C VAL A 526 1.87 -0.48 16.30
N ARG A 527 1.26 -1.43 15.58
CA ARG A 527 1.73 -1.86 14.25
C ARG A 527 1.73 -0.70 13.27
N TYR A 528 0.65 0.08 13.23
CA TYR A 528 0.54 1.29 12.44
C TYR A 528 1.65 2.28 12.78
N ALA A 529 1.83 2.58 14.07
CA ALA A 529 2.85 3.51 14.51
C ALA A 529 4.27 3.06 14.11
N CYS A 530 4.57 1.77 14.25
CA CYS A 530 5.86 1.18 13.86
C CYS A 530 6.14 1.28 12.35
N LEU A 531 5.11 1.19 11.51
CA LEU A 531 5.27 1.20 10.05
C LEU A 531 5.28 2.61 9.44
N TYR A 532 4.54 3.57 10.00
CA TYR A 532 4.20 4.81 9.29
C TYR A 532 4.70 6.12 9.93
N TRP A 533 5.33 6.08 11.12
CA TRP A 533 5.74 7.30 11.82
C TRP A 533 6.75 8.16 11.03
N ILE A 534 7.68 7.53 10.29
CA ILE A 534 8.68 8.23 9.47
C ILE A 534 8.03 8.85 8.23
N GLN A 535 7.08 8.16 7.61
CA GLN A 535 6.35 8.65 6.43
C GLN A 535 5.52 9.88 6.78
N HIS A 536 4.83 9.85 7.93
CA HIS A 536 4.15 11.03 8.46
C HIS A 536 5.12 12.18 8.75
N LEU A 537 6.27 11.88 9.35
CA LEU A 537 7.30 12.89 9.59
C LEU A 537 7.79 13.52 8.27
N GLN A 538 8.01 12.71 7.23
CA GLN A 538 8.41 13.16 5.90
C GLN A 538 7.37 14.09 5.27
N ARG A 539 6.09 13.70 5.28
CA ARG A 539 4.99 14.51 4.72
C ARG A 539 4.70 15.77 5.51
N SER A 540 5.05 15.80 6.80
CA SER A 540 4.88 16.99 7.63
C SER A 540 5.88 18.11 7.30
N GLU A 541 6.94 17.82 6.53
CA GLU A 541 8.06 18.73 6.28
C GLU A 541 8.68 19.31 7.57
N ALA A 542 8.56 18.57 8.69
CA ALA A 542 9.11 18.99 9.97
C ALA A 542 10.64 19.03 9.89
N LYS A 543 11.23 20.12 10.39
CA LYS A 543 12.67 20.24 10.58
C LYS A 543 13.08 19.46 11.83
N LEU A 544 14.07 18.59 11.68
CA LEU A 544 14.59 17.79 12.78
C LEU A 544 15.63 18.57 13.57
N GLN A 545 15.73 18.30 14.87
CA GLN A 545 16.67 18.96 15.76
C GLN A 545 17.30 17.97 16.73
N ASP A 546 18.54 18.22 17.14
CA ASP A 546 19.17 17.43 18.19
C ASP A 546 18.37 17.56 19.50
N GLY A 547 18.06 16.43 20.15
CA GLY A 547 17.28 16.38 21.39
C GLY A 547 15.76 16.43 21.21
N ASP A 548 15.26 16.50 19.97
CA ASP A 548 13.84 16.43 19.70
C ASP A 548 13.24 15.04 20.03
N GLN A 549 11.93 14.88 19.81
CA GLN A 549 11.24 13.63 20.08
C GLN A 549 11.76 12.45 19.24
N VAL A 550 12.22 12.70 18.01
CA VAL A 550 12.72 11.67 17.11
C VAL A 550 14.09 11.20 17.59
N HIS A 551 14.96 12.14 17.94
CA HIS A 551 16.27 11.82 18.48
C HIS A 551 16.16 11.04 19.80
N ARG A 552 15.32 11.48 20.74
CA ARG A 552 15.09 10.75 22.00
C ARG A 552 14.50 9.35 21.76
N PHE A 553 13.54 9.23 20.84
CA PHE A 553 12.98 7.93 20.48
C PHE A 553 14.04 6.97 19.93
N LEU A 554 14.91 7.42 19.03
CA LEU A 554 16.00 6.58 18.51
C LEU A 554 17.02 6.21 19.59
N GLN A 555 17.28 7.09 20.55
CA GLN A 555 18.19 6.82 21.67
C GLN A 555 17.64 5.79 22.67
N GLU A 556 16.32 5.72 22.84
CA GLU A 556 15.68 4.87 23.86
C GLU A 556 15.04 3.61 23.30
N HIS A 557 14.48 3.67 22.09
CA HIS A 557 13.62 2.62 21.54
C HIS A 557 14.01 2.10 20.15
N PHE A 558 15.15 2.52 19.58
CA PHE A 558 15.57 2.03 18.26
C PHE A 558 15.62 0.50 18.16
N LEU A 559 16.26 -0.20 19.11
CA LEU A 559 16.32 -1.67 19.07
C LEU A 559 14.97 -2.33 19.30
N HIS A 560 14.13 -1.77 20.17
CA HIS A 560 12.77 -2.27 20.43
C HIS A 560 11.90 -2.16 19.16
N TRP A 561 12.06 -1.06 18.42
CA TRP A 561 11.40 -0.87 17.13
C TRP A 561 11.91 -1.86 16.08
N LEU A 562 13.22 -2.11 16.00
CA LEU A 562 13.77 -3.13 15.09
C LEU A 562 13.30 -4.55 15.41
N GLU A 563 13.27 -4.92 16.69
CA GLU A 563 12.73 -6.21 17.13
C GLU A 563 11.28 -6.37 16.66
N THR A 564 10.48 -5.33 16.85
CA THR A 564 9.07 -5.31 16.44
C THR A 564 8.91 -5.45 14.93
N LEU A 565 9.71 -4.74 14.14
CA LEU A 565 9.75 -4.92 12.68
C LEU A 565 10.16 -6.34 12.27
N GLY A 566 11.10 -6.95 13.00
CA GLY A 566 11.48 -8.36 12.85
C GLY A 566 10.30 -9.29 13.00
N TRP A 567 9.55 -9.17 14.10
CA TRP A 567 8.36 -9.99 14.36
C TRP A 567 7.24 -9.79 13.33
N MET A 568 7.15 -8.60 12.73
CA MET A 568 6.19 -8.33 11.66
C MET A 568 6.66 -8.80 10.28
N GLY A 569 7.92 -9.25 10.13
CA GLY A 569 8.53 -9.54 8.83
C GLY A 569 8.81 -8.29 7.99
N GLN A 570 8.87 -7.11 8.61
CA GLN A 570 8.92 -5.79 7.95
C GLN A 570 10.30 -5.10 8.09
N VAL A 571 11.37 -5.87 8.32
CA VAL A 571 12.74 -5.32 8.46
C VAL A 571 13.17 -4.59 7.19
N SER A 572 12.79 -5.10 6.01
CA SER A 572 13.07 -4.48 4.71
C SER A 572 12.47 -3.07 4.60
N GLU A 573 11.20 -2.92 5.01
CA GLU A 573 10.51 -1.63 5.08
C GLU A 573 11.15 -0.69 6.11
N GLY A 574 11.60 -1.24 7.25
CA GLY A 574 12.40 -0.50 8.23
C GLY A 574 13.67 0.12 7.63
N ILE A 575 14.42 -0.65 6.83
CA ILE A 575 15.62 -0.15 6.14
C ILE A 575 15.26 0.98 5.17
N HIS A 576 14.16 0.83 4.42
CA HIS A 576 13.72 1.86 3.49
C HIS A 576 13.35 3.16 4.22
N THR A 577 12.56 3.06 5.29
CA THR A 577 12.10 4.22 6.05
C THR A 577 13.26 4.92 6.78
N ILE A 578 14.25 4.20 7.31
CA ILE A 578 15.46 4.82 7.86
C ILE A 578 16.22 5.61 6.78
N ALA A 579 16.28 5.11 5.54
CA ALA A 579 16.91 5.86 4.45
C ALA A 579 16.14 7.16 4.12
N SER A 580 14.80 7.15 4.22
CA SER A 580 13.99 8.37 4.12
C SER A 580 14.28 9.33 5.28
N LEU A 581 14.43 8.82 6.51
CA LEU A 581 14.79 9.63 7.67
C LEU A 581 16.18 10.26 7.53
N GLU A 582 17.16 9.55 6.99
CA GLU A 582 18.50 10.07 6.66
C GLU A 582 18.42 11.23 5.67
N SER A 583 17.53 11.14 4.67
CA SER A 583 17.33 12.23 3.70
C SER A 583 16.75 13.49 4.35
N LEU A 584 15.85 13.34 5.34
CA LEU A 584 15.28 14.46 6.11
C LEU A 584 16.31 15.10 7.04
N ALA A 585 17.10 14.28 7.73
CA ALA A 585 18.16 14.75 8.62
C ALA A 585 19.24 15.50 7.84
N SER A 586 19.56 15.07 6.61
CA SER A 586 20.53 15.73 5.73
C SER A 586 20.17 17.18 5.37
N ILE A 587 18.88 17.54 5.44
CA ILE A 587 18.38 18.90 5.17
C ILE A 587 18.38 19.75 6.45
N SER A 588 18.46 19.11 7.62
CA SER A 588 18.35 19.73 8.94
C SER A 588 19.73 19.88 9.61
N ASP A 589 19.94 20.95 10.37
CA ASP A 589 21.19 21.13 11.13
C ASP A 589 21.14 20.36 12.46
N CYS A 590 21.32 19.04 12.38
CA CYS A 590 21.20 18.11 13.50
C CYS A 590 22.31 17.03 13.46
N PRO A 591 23.57 17.38 13.77
CA PRO A 591 24.71 16.49 13.59
C PRO A 591 24.62 15.22 14.44
N SER A 592 24.17 15.34 15.70
CA SER A 592 24.10 14.20 16.62
C SER A 592 23.03 13.20 16.18
N LEU A 593 21.87 13.70 15.75
CA LEU A 593 20.79 12.90 15.17
C LEU A 593 21.22 12.26 13.83
N SER A 594 21.94 13.00 12.99
CA SER A 594 22.44 12.49 11.72
C SER A 594 23.42 11.32 11.92
N ASP A 595 24.30 11.42 12.91
CA ASP A 595 25.26 10.37 13.25
C ASP A 595 24.56 9.08 13.72
N ILE A 596 23.56 9.18 14.60
CA ILE A 596 22.80 8.00 15.05
C ILE A 596 21.96 7.39 13.93
N ILE A 597 21.35 8.20 13.04
CA ILE A 597 20.58 7.69 11.88
C ILE A 597 21.51 6.96 10.90
N TYR A 598 22.67 7.53 10.59
CA TYR A 598 23.65 6.91 9.71
C TYR A 598 24.11 5.55 10.27
N GLU A 599 24.41 5.50 11.56
CA GLU A 599 24.86 4.27 12.21
C GLU A 599 23.73 3.25 12.36
N ALA A 600 22.52 3.69 12.67
CA ALA A 600 21.30 2.87 12.68
C ALA A 600 21.07 2.19 11.33
N LYS A 601 21.14 2.95 10.22
CA LYS A 601 21.02 2.37 8.87
C LYS A 601 22.04 1.28 8.63
N ARG A 602 23.31 1.53 8.99
CA ARG A 602 24.39 0.58 8.82
C ARG A 602 24.18 -0.68 9.67
N PHE A 603 23.78 -0.51 10.93
CA PHE A 603 23.49 -1.59 11.86
C PHE A 603 22.40 -2.52 11.33
N VAL A 604 21.30 -1.97 10.81
CA VAL A 604 20.17 -2.76 10.30
C VAL A 604 20.52 -3.47 9.00
N VAL A 605 21.18 -2.78 8.06
CA VAL A 605 21.58 -3.39 6.77
C VAL A 605 22.54 -4.55 7.00
N TYR A 606 23.51 -4.38 7.90
CA TYR A 606 24.49 -5.41 8.22
C TYR A 606 23.84 -6.65 8.86
N ASN A 607 22.87 -6.44 9.76
CA ASN A 607 22.24 -7.51 10.54
C ASN A 607 20.86 -7.93 10.02
N ARG A 608 20.47 -7.49 8.81
CA ARG A 608 19.12 -7.67 8.25
C ARG A 608 18.62 -9.10 8.35
N TYR A 609 19.46 -10.06 7.96
CA TYR A 609 19.09 -11.47 7.93
C TYR A 609 18.78 -12.02 9.33
N ALA A 610 19.67 -11.77 10.30
CA ALA A 610 19.50 -12.26 11.67
C ALA A 610 18.25 -11.65 12.34
N ILE A 611 18.04 -10.33 12.18
CA ILE A 611 16.88 -9.62 12.74
C ILE A 611 15.57 -10.13 12.12
N GLY A 612 15.55 -10.36 10.81
CA GLY A 612 14.36 -10.87 10.12
C GLY A 612 14.05 -12.33 10.42
N LEU A 613 15.07 -13.15 10.74
CA LEU A 613 14.89 -14.56 11.02
C LEU A 613 14.52 -14.82 12.49
N ALA A 614 15.22 -14.19 13.43
CA ALA A 614 15.06 -14.36 14.87
C ALA A 614 15.21 -13.00 15.58
N PRO A 615 14.12 -12.23 15.79
CA PRO A 615 14.20 -10.82 16.17
C PRO A 615 14.96 -10.51 17.46
N LEU A 616 14.94 -11.42 18.44
CA LEU A 616 15.71 -11.28 19.69
C LEU A 616 17.24 -11.39 19.49
N GLN A 617 17.71 -11.85 18.32
CA GLN A 617 19.11 -11.78 17.93
C GLN A 617 19.59 -10.33 17.72
N THR A 618 18.68 -9.36 17.62
CA THR A 618 19.01 -7.92 17.67
C THR A 618 19.90 -7.60 18.88
N TYR A 619 19.62 -8.22 20.04
CA TYR A 619 20.37 -7.98 21.28
C TYR A 619 21.54 -8.95 21.46
N CYS A 620 21.32 -10.23 21.15
CA CYS A 620 22.27 -11.30 21.46
C CYS A 620 23.40 -11.40 20.44
N SER A 621 23.13 -11.03 19.18
CA SER A 621 24.07 -11.10 18.08
C SER A 621 24.37 -9.69 17.54
N ALA A 622 23.39 -9.02 16.93
CA ALA A 622 23.63 -7.77 16.22
C ALA A 622 24.30 -6.70 17.11
N LEU A 623 23.76 -6.50 18.32
CA LEU A 623 24.30 -5.54 19.28
C LEU A 623 25.61 -6.01 19.94
N ALA A 624 25.68 -7.27 20.37
CA ALA A 624 26.84 -7.81 21.06
C ALA A 624 28.10 -7.84 20.16
N PHE A 625 27.91 -8.04 18.86
CA PHE A 625 28.97 -8.11 17.85
C PHE A 625 29.20 -6.78 17.10
N ALA A 626 28.43 -5.74 17.38
CA ALA A 626 28.67 -4.42 16.80
C ALA A 626 30.05 -3.86 17.21
N PRO A 627 30.70 -3.02 16.39
CA PRO A 627 32.02 -2.46 16.69
C PRO A 627 32.06 -1.70 18.02
N THR A 628 33.21 -1.65 18.69
CA THR A 628 33.31 -1.01 20.02
C THR A 628 33.03 0.50 19.99
N MET A 629 33.26 1.18 18.87
CA MET A 629 32.92 2.59 18.67
C MET A 629 31.51 2.83 18.11
N SER A 630 30.69 1.80 17.90
CA SER A 630 29.29 1.96 17.45
C SER A 630 28.49 2.80 18.45
N ILE A 631 27.73 3.77 17.93
CA ILE A 631 26.87 4.66 18.72
C ILE A 631 25.73 3.83 19.32
N ILE A 632 25.06 3.02 18.50
CA ILE A 632 24.01 2.08 18.91
C ILE A 632 24.54 1.11 19.97
N ARG A 633 25.74 0.56 19.80
CA ARG A 633 26.31 -0.34 20.83
C ARG A 633 26.50 0.35 22.17
N LYS A 634 27.06 1.56 22.19
CA LYS A 634 27.27 2.33 23.42
C LYS A 634 25.94 2.73 24.05
N GLN A 635 25.00 3.18 23.24
CA GLN A 635 23.68 3.62 23.67
C GLN A 635 22.87 2.48 24.33
N PHE A 636 22.89 1.29 23.72
CA PHE A 636 22.08 0.16 24.14
C PHE A 636 22.86 -0.92 24.91
N ALA A 637 24.04 -0.60 25.45
CA ALA A 637 24.90 -1.59 26.11
C ALA A 637 24.19 -2.40 27.22
N ASN A 638 23.23 -1.77 27.91
CA ASN A 638 22.43 -2.39 28.97
C ASN A 638 21.43 -3.45 28.47
N CYS A 639 21.09 -3.44 27.17
CA CYS A 639 20.19 -4.41 26.55
C CYS A 639 20.91 -5.72 26.18
N ILE A 640 22.25 -5.74 26.19
CA ILE A 640 23.03 -6.96 25.98
C ILE A 640 22.72 -7.93 27.14
N PRO A 641 22.28 -9.18 26.85
CA PRO A 641 21.92 -10.11 27.91
C PRO A 641 23.07 -10.37 28.89
N ARG A 642 22.77 -10.31 30.19
CA ARG A 642 23.77 -10.45 31.28
C ARG A 642 24.50 -11.80 31.29
N TRP A 643 23.94 -12.83 30.66
CA TRP A 643 24.58 -14.14 30.52
C TRP A 643 25.76 -14.11 29.53
N ILE A 644 25.86 -13.10 28.65
CA ILE A 644 27.02 -12.85 27.79
C ILE A 644 28.11 -12.13 28.61
N ARG A 645 28.88 -12.90 29.38
CA ARG A 645 29.89 -12.34 30.30
C ARG A 645 31.17 -11.87 29.63
N ARG A 646 31.52 -12.46 28.48
CA ARG A 646 32.73 -12.12 27.72
C ARG A 646 32.32 -11.63 26.35
N LEU A 647 32.29 -10.30 26.19
CA LEU A 647 32.15 -9.69 24.88
C LEU A 647 33.37 -10.09 24.04
N LEU A 648 33.11 -10.60 22.84
CA LEU A 648 34.16 -11.02 21.92
C LEU A 648 35.02 -9.83 21.50
N GLN A 649 36.27 -10.10 21.13
CA GLN A 649 37.14 -9.10 20.55
C GLN A 649 36.60 -8.78 19.15
N VAL A 650 35.89 -7.65 19.06
CA VAL A 650 35.31 -7.13 17.83
C VAL A 650 36.09 -5.92 17.35
N GLU A 651 35.96 -5.61 16.06
CA GLU A 651 36.61 -4.46 15.45
C GLU A 651 36.24 -3.14 16.15
N GLU A 652 37.15 -2.17 16.10
CA GLU A 652 36.92 -0.87 16.73
C GLU A 652 35.85 -0.05 15.98
N LYS A 653 35.88 -0.10 14.65
CA LYS A 653 34.96 0.61 13.75
C LYS A 653 34.39 -0.38 12.74
N TRP A 654 33.26 -0.04 12.16
CA TRP A 654 32.70 -0.79 11.03
C TRP A 654 33.70 -0.84 9.86
N ASN A 655 34.06 -2.04 9.41
CA ASN A 655 34.82 -2.22 8.18
C ASN A 655 33.98 -1.89 6.92
N ALA A 656 34.61 -1.92 5.73
CA ALA A 656 33.95 -1.57 4.48
C ALA A 656 32.82 -2.54 4.05
N VAL A 657 32.64 -3.67 4.75
CA VAL A 657 31.57 -4.63 4.47
C VAL A 657 30.24 -4.01 4.89
N LEU A 658 29.34 -3.87 3.92
CA LEU A 658 27.98 -3.38 4.17
C LEU A 658 27.02 -4.52 4.50
N GLN A 659 27.22 -5.69 3.89
CA GLN A 659 26.38 -6.86 4.06
C GLN A 659 27.18 -8.12 3.71
N THR A 660 26.99 -9.18 4.48
CA THR A 660 27.46 -10.53 4.14
C THR A 660 26.31 -11.30 3.51
N LEU A 661 26.55 -11.88 2.33
CA LEU A 661 25.55 -12.66 1.59
C LEU A 661 25.71 -14.13 1.96
N GLU A 662 24.85 -14.62 2.83
CA GLU A 662 24.89 -16.00 3.35
C GLU A 662 23.82 -16.86 2.65
N GLY A 663 24.18 -18.08 2.26
CA GLY A 663 23.22 -19.00 1.63
C GLY A 663 23.81 -20.21 0.91
N HIS A 664 25.10 -20.19 0.56
CA HIS A 664 25.76 -21.38 0.00
C HIS A 664 26.12 -22.38 1.10
N SER A 665 25.90 -23.67 0.85
CA SER A 665 26.22 -24.75 1.80
C SER A 665 27.63 -25.33 1.59
N SER A 666 28.38 -24.82 0.61
CA SER A 666 29.77 -25.18 0.32
C SER A 666 30.55 -23.96 -0.18
N GLY A 667 31.85 -24.13 -0.40
CA GLY A 667 32.76 -23.05 -0.82
C GLY A 667 32.32 -22.38 -2.11
N VAL A 668 32.25 -21.05 -2.09
CA VAL A 668 31.97 -20.23 -3.28
C VAL A 668 33.20 -20.25 -4.18
N SER A 669 33.03 -20.73 -5.41
CA SER A 669 34.10 -20.90 -6.40
C SER A 669 34.13 -19.76 -7.43
N ALA A 670 33.02 -19.05 -7.62
CA ALA A 670 32.91 -17.96 -8.59
C ALA A 670 31.98 -16.86 -8.11
N VAL A 671 32.28 -15.60 -8.47
CA VAL A 671 31.40 -14.45 -8.30
C VAL A 671 31.45 -13.56 -9.55
N ALA A 672 30.32 -13.06 -10.01
CA ALA A 672 30.23 -12.20 -11.19
C ALA A 672 29.11 -11.17 -11.04
N PHE A 673 29.38 -9.90 -11.37
CA PHE A 673 28.33 -8.89 -11.48
C PHE A 673 27.66 -8.94 -12.85
N SER A 674 26.37 -8.66 -12.90
CA SER A 674 25.67 -8.34 -14.13
C SER A 674 26.27 -7.08 -14.77
N PRO A 675 26.20 -6.92 -16.10
CA PRO A 675 26.75 -5.76 -16.80
C PRO A 675 26.18 -4.41 -16.33
N ASP A 676 24.93 -4.41 -15.86
CA ASP A 676 24.26 -3.23 -15.28
C ASP A 676 24.58 -3.01 -13.79
N GLY A 677 25.34 -3.91 -13.16
CA GLY A 677 25.74 -3.85 -11.77
C GLY A 677 24.60 -4.00 -10.75
N LYS A 678 23.40 -4.37 -11.22
CA LYS A 678 22.20 -4.53 -10.37
C LYS A 678 22.11 -5.91 -9.73
N THR A 679 22.85 -6.88 -10.23
CA THR A 679 22.82 -8.27 -9.75
C THR A 679 24.25 -8.80 -9.63
N LEU A 680 24.53 -9.55 -8.57
CA LEU A 680 25.75 -10.31 -8.33
C LEU A 680 25.36 -11.79 -8.35
N ALA A 681 25.96 -12.61 -9.20
CA ALA A 681 25.82 -14.06 -9.14
C ALA A 681 27.01 -14.66 -8.39
N SER A 682 26.76 -15.64 -7.52
CA SER A 682 27.79 -16.49 -6.91
C SER A 682 27.57 -17.95 -7.28
N GLY A 683 28.62 -18.65 -7.70
CA GLY A 683 28.61 -20.10 -7.93
C GLY A 683 29.38 -20.81 -6.83
N SER A 684 28.85 -21.93 -6.34
CA SER A 684 29.44 -22.69 -5.24
C SER A 684 29.62 -24.17 -5.57
N HIS A 685 30.52 -24.82 -4.84
CA HIS A 685 30.71 -26.27 -4.82
C HIS A 685 29.49 -27.04 -4.28
N ASP A 686 28.45 -26.36 -3.80
CA ASP A 686 27.16 -26.97 -3.45
C ASP A 686 26.28 -27.30 -4.68
N GLY A 687 26.79 -27.03 -5.88
CA GLY A 687 26.09 -27.26 -7.14
C GLY A 687 25.09 -26.18 -7.50
N THR A 688 25.02 -25.08 -6.74
CA THR A 688 24.08 -23.98 -6.96
C THR A 688 24.77 -22.70 -7.42
N VAL A 689 24.04 -21.90 -8.21
CA VAL A 689 24.38 -20.51 -8.52
C VAL A 689 23.29 -19.62 -7.91
N ARG A 690 23.68 -18.66 -7.07
CA ARG A 690 22.78 -17.74 -6.38
C ARG A 690 22.93 -16.32 -6.93
N PRO A 691 21.85 -15.69 -7.45
CA PRO A 691 21.84 -14.27 -7.74
C PRO A 691 21.51 -13.46 -6.48
N TRP A 692 22.15 -12.30 -6.34
CA TRP A 692 22.03 -11.35 -5.25
C TRP A 692 21.81 -9.95 -5.82
N PRO A 693 20.78 -9.20 -5.41
CA PRO A 693 20.60 -7.82 -5.85
C PRO A 693 21.69 -6.90 -5.27
N SER A 694 22.31 -6.08 -6.12
CA SER A 694 23.32 -5.07 -5.79
C SER A 694 22.70 -3.68 -5.91
N ARG A 695 22.26 -3.10 -4.78
CA ARG A 695 21.73 -1.73 -4.75
C ARG A 695 22.85 -0.73 -4.52
N ARG A 696 23.37 -0.15 -5.60
CA ARG A 696 24.37 0.92 -5.54
C ARG A 696 23.66 2.27 -5.33
N THR A 697 23.83 2.91 -4.18
CA THR A 697 23.55 4.34 -4.02
C THR A 697 24.54 5.15 -4.86
N ALA A 698 24.02 6.03 -5.72
CA ALA A 698 24.81 6.75 -6.69
C ALA A 698 25.85 7.68 -6.05
N ARG A 699 27.14 7.36 -6.17
CA ARG A 699 28.22 8.36 -6.26
C ARG A 699 29.12 8.02 -7.45
N ARG A 700 29.06 8.88 -8.47
CA ARG A 700 29.84 8.84 -9.71
C ARG A 700 31.28 9.21 -9.39
N TRP A 701 32.18 8.23 -9.32
CA TRP A 701 33.61 8.51 -9.20
C TRP A 701 34.15 8.98 -10.57
N ARG A 702 34.63 10.23 -10.64
CA ARG A 702 35.46 10.69 -11.75
C ARG A 702 36.83 10.01 -11.65
N ARG A 703 37.33 9.45 -12.75
CA ARG A 703 38.71 8.93 -12.85
C ARG A 703 39.68 10.07 -12.53
N ALA A 704 40.37 10.00 -11.39
CA ALA A 704 41.61 10.73 -11.20
C ALA A 704 42.68 10.07 -12.08
N ARG A 705 43.16 10.78 -13.11
CA ARG A 705 44.36 10.36 -13.85
C ARG A 705 45.53 10.40 -12.87
N ALA A 706 46.17 9.26 -12.67
CA ALA A 706 47.46 9.17 -12.00
C ALA A 706 48.50 9.93 -12.85
N THR A 707 48.91 11.11 -12.39
CA THR A 707 50.16 11.74 -12.83
C THR A 707 51.31 11.07 -12.08
N GLY A 708 51.86 10.02 -12.69
CA GLY A 708 53.13 9.44 -12.26
C GLY A 708 54.24 10.47 -12.41
N ARG A 709 54.78 10.95 -11.29
CA ARG A 709 56.11 11.57 -11.24
C ARG A 709 57.14 10.46 -11.18
N SER A 710 57.70 10.11 -12.33
CA SER A 710 58.97 9.41 -12.41
C SER A 710 60.11 10.38 -12.10
N SER A 711 60.85 10.11 -11.03
CA SER A 711 62.17 10.67 -10.79
C SER A 711 63.13 10.19 -11.87
N CYS A 712 63.63 11.08 -12.72
CA CYS A 712 64.84 10.83 -13.49
C CYS A 712 65.61 12.13 -13.71
N GLY A 713 66.93 12.01 -13.69
CA GLY A 713 67.87 13.09 -13.47
C GLY A 713 67.91 14.11 -14.59
N THR A 714 68.24 15.32 -14.16
CA THR A 714 68.85 16.39 -14.92
C THR A 714 69.87 15.90 -15.95
N ARG A 715 69.57 16.06 -17.25
CA ARG A 715 70.60 16.31 -18.27
C ARG A 715 70.14 17.38 -19.28
N ARG A 716 70.98 18.42 -19.29
CA ARG A 716 71.10 19.59 -20.16
C ARG A 716 70.75 19.41 -21.66
N ARG A 717 70.26 20.54 -22.19
CA ARG A 717 70.46 21.14 -23.53
C ARG A 717 69.69 20.56 -24.72
N GLY A 718 68.85 21.41 -25.29
CA GLY A 718 69.13 21.90 -26.65
C GLY A 718 68.00 21.84 -27.69
N ARG A 719 67.54 23.04 -28.04
CA ARG A 719 67.07 23.53 -29.35
C ARG A 719 65.63 23.24 -29.84
N CYS A 720 65.03 24.37 -30.19
CA CYS A 720 63.86 24.61 -31.02
C CYS A 720 63.98 24.01 -32.43
N GLY A 721 62.81 23.72 -32.98
CA GLY A 721 62.51 23.39 -34.37
C GLY A 721 61.03 23.08 -34.44
#